data_AF-A0A951N811-F1
#
_entry.id   AF-A0A951N811-F1
#
_cell.length_a   1.000
_cell.length_b   1.000
_cell.length_c   1.000
_cell.angle_alpha   90.00
_cell.angle_beta   90.00
_cell.angle_gamma   90.00
#
_symmetry.space_group_name_H-M   'P 1'
#
loop_
_entity.id
_entity.type
_entity.pdbx_description
1 polymer ?
#
loop_
_entity_poly.entity_id
_entity_poly.type
_entity_poly.pdbx_seq_one_letter_code
_entity_poly.pdbx_strand_id
1 'polypeptide(L)'
;MPAPVFRFLACLSTLFALSLPLLAQEATPDPKAPLQMALSSPFAFTQKPLMLLVRRGRWFPVAVTLSNTGDPVAGTVRLKLRAGGDFENAPNEFYCPVDLPTNARKVIWLYGRLERPNVAAVEISFSGRGFKTQTQRVPVREPEEGQRVILTVSDGDSGLSDTLKSLRGSGLSLTGAAQPTGFNPNNSQGPLRPVETTRAGVPDRWFGLECADLVVLGDFAHTALLPPQIEALRGFVMGGGNLLALGGSNAARLATSPLADLWPAQVGNSGSAGAGEVAGIVERYVPVPKNGADRLGGSPVVVARGPLKTDAQLSAGTRAVPLFSSLDRGAGRVLLLGFDPSQPPFNGWSGQNSLWKDVFGAGVKLKRLDSVDSATFYDGPNYYGGRYMGGGPISRSYEPQEASSTPTGQLLDALARASQQRKMPPVSQIAWFLALYVFVLVPLNYTILRFTDRRELAWITIPIIVVAFSGFAYAAALSIRGNAILTRQVDVVQGSLGSPAARADSLLWLFSPKRTTYDISSQVPTSAVADYANDAGGKQGAFSILQPADASGFKVEGANVWMWTDRAFSAQSLVPLGKGLSWNGDRIQNGSSLELRGAVWVQDREVRALGTVASGATVAIPAAASERAVEVDLPAAIIRASGLDKVFDEKTVANGIAQNVLNMALGGGQNAGTLLVAWATEPAAPLSIGTGGARENHLTLMIFRAAPP
;
A
#
# COMPACT_ATOMS: atom_id res chain seq x y z
N MET A 1 25.03 65.14 4.01
CA MET A 1 25.68 64.25 4.98
C MET A 1 25.41 64.78 6.39
N PRO A 2 25.12 63.94 7.39
CA PRO A 2 24.13 62.83 7.42
C PRO A 2 23.22 62.94 8.69
N ALA A 3 22.16 62.17 8.96
CA ALA A 3 21.68 60.87 8.50
C ALA A 3 20.15 60.73 8.71
N PRO A 4 19.43 59.90 7.93
CA PRO A 4 18.19 59.27 8.39
C PRO A 4 18.34 57.74 8.40
N VAL A 5 18.34 57.15 9.59
CA VAL A 5 18.15 55.72 9.81
C VAL A 5 16.70 55.57 10.26
N PHE A 6 15.81 55.07 9.41
CA PHE A 6 14.57 54.34 9.75
C PHE A 6 13.70 54.16 8.48
N ARG A 7 14.23 53.40 7.52
CA ARG A 7 13.45 52.72 6.46
C ARG A 7 14.15 51.39 6.16
N PHE A 8 14.02 50.42 7.06
CA PHE A 8 14.62 49.09 6.86
C PHE A 8 13.73 47.91 7.34
N LEU A 9 12.44 48.13 7.61
CA LEU A 9 11.57 47.08 8.18
C LEU A 9 10.26 46.79 7.42
N ALA A 10 10.13 47.24 6.17
CA ALA A 10 8.95 46.97 5.34
C ALA A 10 9.22 46.22 4.02
N CYS A 11 10.46 45.78 3.76
CA CYS A 11 10.82 45.07 2.52
C CYS A 11 11.40 43.65 2.72
N LEU A 12 11.31 43.07 3.93
CA LEU A 12 11.89 41.73 4.21
C LEU A 12 10.88 40.58 4.35
N SER A 13 9.60 40.81 4.04
CA SER A 13 8.55 39.76 4.03
C SER A 13 8.02 39.41 2.63
N THR A 14 8.54 40.05 1.57
CA THR A 14 8.14 39.84 0.17
C THR A 14 9.26 39.31 -0.73
N LEU A 15 10.34 38.78 -0.13
CA LEU A 15 11.54 38.29 -0.85
C LEU A 15 11.89 36.81 -0.59
N PHE A 16 10.95 36.02 -0.05
CA PHE A 16 11.09 34.56 0.07
C PHE A 16 10.07 33.76 -0.76
N ALA A 17 9.49 34.40 -1.79
CA ALA A 17 8.65 33.78 -2.82
C ALA A 17 9.27 33.89 -4.22
N LEU A 18 10.60 33.96 -4.30
CA LEU A 18 11.36 33.87 -5.55
C LEU A 18 11.88 32.44 -5.71
N SER A 19 11.08 31.64 -6.39
CA SER A 19 11.51 30.72 -7.45
C SER A 19 13.00 30.33 -7.39
N LEU A 20 13.32 29.24 -6.69
CA LEU A 20 14.41 28.39 -7.16
C LEU A 20 13.94 27.85 -8.52
N PRO A 21 14.59 28.20 -9.65
CA PRO A 21 14.29 27.51 -10.87
C PRO A 21 14.71 26.07 -10.62
N LEU A 22 13.71 25.20 -10.65
CA LEU A 22 13.88 23.79 -10.91
C LEU A 22 14.52 23.67 -12.30
N LEU A 23 15.83 23.96 -12.41
CA LEU A 23 16.61 23.60 -13.58
C LEU A 23 16.82 22.09 -13.52
N ALA A 24 15.73 21.35 -13.75
CA ALA A 24 15.83 20.20 -14.62
C ALA A 24 16.33 20.76 -15.94
N GLN A 25 17.64 20.61 -16.20
CA GLN A 25 18.12 20.65 -17.56
C GLN A 25 17.40 19.48 -18.24
N GLU A 26 16.26 19.74 -18.88
CA GLU A 26 15.85 18.94 -20.02
C GLU A 26 17.08 19.01 -20.93
N ALA A 27 17.87 17.93 -20.97
CA ALA A 27 18.67 17.71 -22.14
C ALA A 27 17.63 17.60 -23.25
N THR A 28 17.44 18.70 -24.00
CA THR A 28 16.66 18.70 -25.23
C THR A 28 17.20 17.50 -26.00
N PRO A 29 16.40 16.43 -26.21
CA PRO A 29 16.92 15.23 -26.84
C PRO A 29 17.48 15.67 -28.18
N ASP A 30 18.78 15.46 -28.40
CA ASP A 30 19.36 15.68 -29.72
C ASP A 30 18.56 14.78 -30.67
N PRO A 31 17.77 15.35 -31.59
CA PRO A 31 16.89 14.55 -32.44
C PRO A 31 17.68 13.58 -33.33
N LYS A 32 19.01 13.76 -33.43
CA LYS A 32 19.94 12.88 -34.13
C LYS A 32 20.65 11.88 -33.22
N ALA A 33 20.43 11.92 -31.90
CA ALA A 33 20.99 10.92 -31.00
C ALA A 33 20.45 9.54 -31.34
N PRO A 34 21.32 8.51 -31.46
CA PRO A 34 20.90 7.17 -31.85
C PRO A 34 20.01 6.52 -30.78
N LEU A 35 20.13 6.93 -29.52
CA LEU A 35 19.27 6.48 -28.44
C LEU A 35 18.37 7.63 -27.98
N GLN A 36 17.08 7.35 -27.81
CA GLN A 36 16.10 8.32 -27.30
C GLN A 36 15.27 7.70 -26.17
N MET A 37 15.00 8.50 -25.13
CA MET A 37 14.14 8.14 -24.00
C MET A 37 12.97 9.12 -23.90
N ALA A 38 11.75 8.59 -23.85
CA ALA A 38 10.54 9.35 -23.58
C ALA A 38 9.76 8.74 -22.42
N LEU A 39 9.19 9.59 -21.57
CA LEU A 39 8.45 9.18 -20.38
C LEU A 39 6.97 9.47 -20.53
N SER A 40 6.14 8.59 -20.00
CA SER A 40 4.70 8.80 -19.87
C SER A 40 4.16 8.06 -18.64
N SER A 41 2.96 8.40 -18.19
CA SER A 41 2.28 7.71 -17.10
C SER A 41 0.77 7.89 -17.25
N PRO A 42 -0.05 6.89 -16.89
CA PRO A 42 -1.50 7.07 -16.76
C PRO A 42 -1.89 8.11 -15.70
N PHE A 43 -0.99 8.44 -14.76
CA PHE A 43 -1.23 9.44 -13.71
C PHE A 43 -0.54 10.77 -13.99
N ALA A 44 -0.36 11.15 -15.26
CA ALA A 44 0.19 12.45 -15.62
C ALA A 44 -0.77 13.59 -15.22
N PHE A 45 -0.29 14.52 -14.39
CA PHE A 45 -0.95 15.75 -14.01
C PHE A 45 -0.95 16.79 -15.14
N THR A 46 0.20 16.94 -15.80
CA THR A 46 0.38 17.69 -17.05
C THR A 46 1.16 16.81 -18.01
N GLN A 47 0.83 16.84 -19.30
CA GLN A 47 1.58 16.05 -20.30
C GLN A 47 2.85 16.76 -20.76
N LYS A 48 2.87 18.10 -20.76
CA LYS A 48 4.01 18.93 -21.17
C LYS A 48 4.03 20.26 -20.37
N PRO A 49 5.01 20.49 -19.48
CA PRO A 49 6.01 19.52 -19.01
C PRO A 49 5.32 18.35 -18.29
N LEU A 50 5.93 17.15 -18.34
CA LEU A 50 5.38 15.99 -17.65
C LEU A 50 5.46 16.21 -16.13
N MET A 51 4.34 16.04 -15.43
CA MET A 51 4.26 16.02 -13.97
C MET A 51 3.42 14.82 -13.56
N LEU A 52 3.82 14.08 -12.51
CA LEU A 52 3.10 12.88 -12.08
C LEU A 52 2.27 13.14 -10.84
N LEU A 53 1.05 12.62 -10.82
CA LEU A 53 0.27 12.43 -9.62
C LEU A 53 0.70 11.11 -8.96
N VAL A 54 1.16 11.19 -7.72
CA VAL A 54 1.59 10.02 -6.92
C VAL A 54 0.87 10.04 -5.59
N ARG A 55 0.72 8.88 -4.94
CA ARG A 55 0.06 8.79 -3.63
C ARG A 55 0.93 7.99 -2.66
N ARG A 56 1.05 8.47 -1.43
CA ARG A 56 1.76 7.75 -0.36
C ARG A 56 1.18 6.35 -0.14
N GLY A 57 2.07 5.41 0.16
CA GLY A 57 1.76 3.99 0.35
C GLY A 57 1.34 3.26 -0.94
N ARG A 58 1.18 3.95 -2.07
CA ARG A 58 0.73 3.37 -3.36
C ARG A 58 1.86 3.26 -4.35
N TRP A 59 1.77 2.25 -5.20
CA TRP A 59 2.61 2.13 -6.38
C TRP A 59 2.13 3.10 -7.46
N PHE A 60 3.08 3.73 -8.15
CA PHE A 60 2.82 4.56 -9.32
C PHE A 60 3.67 4.07 -10.51
N PRO A 61 3.08 3.99 -11.72
CA PRO A 61 3.76 3.50 -12.90
C PRO A 61 4.37 4.63 -13.73
N VAL A 62 5.53 4.37 -14.33
CA VAL A 62 6.16 5.21 -15.35
C VAL A 62 6.53 4.34 -16.54
N ALA A 63 5.95 4.64 -17.70
CA ALA A 63 6.31 4.03 -18.97
C ALA A 63 7.53 4.75 -19.56
N VAL A 64 8.62 4.00 -19.73
CA VAL A 64 9.87 4.45 -20.35
C VAL A 64 9.93 3.90 -21.76
N THR A 65 9.71 4.75 -22.75
CA THR A 65 9.87 4.40 -24.16
C THR A 65 11.31 4.64 -24.57
N LEU A 66 12.04 3.57 -24.86
CA LEU A 66 13.41 3.63 -25.38
C LEU A 66 13.41 3.29 -26.87
N SER A 67 14.06 4.13 -27.67
CA SER A 67 14.29 3.88 -29.10
C SER A 67 15.79 3.87 -29.37
N ASN A 68 16.28 2.85 -30.07
CA ASN A 68 17.69 2.72 -30.45
C ASN A 68 17.80 2.57 -31.97
N THR A 69 18.42 3.52 -32.65
CA THR A 69 18.75 3.48 -34.09
C THR A 69 20.24 3.23 -34.35
N GLY A 70 21.05 3.10 -33.30
CA GLY A 70 22.49 2.81 -33.39
C GLY A 70 22.84 1.35 -33.06
N ASP A 71 24.06 1.14 -32.57
CA ASP A 71 24.55 -0.19 -32.20
C ASP A 71 23.73 -0.81 -31.06
N PRO A 72 23.64 -2.16 -30.99
CA PRO A 72 22.93 -2.84 -29.92
C PRO A 72 23.51 -2.48 -28.54
N VAL A 73 22.63 -2.22 -27.57
CA VAL A 73 23.03 -1.88 -26.20
C VAL A 73 22.29 -2.72 -25.16
N ALA A 74 23.07 -3.37 -24.29
CA ALA A 74 22.56 -3.91 -23.04
C ALA A 74 22.74 -2.86 -21.95
N GLY A 75 21.66 -2.56 -21.23
CA GLY A 75 21.65 -1.49 -20.25
C GLY A 75 20.65 -1.73 -19.12
N THR A 76 20.42 -0.68 -18.36
CA THR A 76 19.52 -0.70 -17.21
C THR A 76 18.75 0.60 -17.14
N VAL A 77 17.43 0.51 -16.98
CA VAL A 77 16.57 1.63 -16.63
C VAL A 77 16.44 1.68 -15.12
N ARG A 78 16.59 2.85 -14.50
CA ARG A 78 16.46 3.07 -13.06
C ARG A 78 15.43 4.14 -12.76
N LEU A 79 14.69 3.98 -11.66
CA LEU A 79 13.82 4.96 -11.05
C LEU A 79 14.36 5.28 -9.65
N LYS A 80 14.65 6.55 -9.40
CA LYS A 80 15.06 7.08 -8.10
C LYS A 80 14.06 8.12 -7.61
N LEU A 81 13.72 8.09 -6.33
CA LEU A 81 12.95 9.17 -5.71
C LEU A 81 13.89 10.34 -5.35
N ARG A 82 13.43 11.57 -5.53
CA ARG A 82 14.20 12.81 -5.26
C ARG A 82 13.38 13.75 -4.39
N ALA A 83 13.97 14.25 -3.30
CA ALA A 83 13.37 15.29 -2.46
C ALA A 83 13.56 16.69 -3.07
N GLY A 84 12.88 17.68 -2.47
CA GLY A 84 13.12 19.10 -2.74
C GLY A 84 14.50 19.59 -2.25
N GLY A 85 15.11 18.85 -1.33
CA GLY A 85 16.51 18.99 -0.89
C GLY A 85 17.18 17.61 -0.79
N ASP A 86 18.15 17.47 0.11
CA ASP A 86 18.76 16.16 0.40
C ASP A 86 17.88 15.34 1.33
N PHE A 87 17.73 14.05 1.04
CA PHE A 87 17.20 13.13 2.04
C PHE A 87 18.28 12.87 3.09
N GLU A 88 17.90 12.88 4.36
CA GLU A 88 18.80 12.43 5.45
C GLU A 88 19.28 11.00 5.21
N ASN A 89 18.37 10.13 4.76
CA ASN A 89 18.66 8.77 4.33
C ASN A 89 18.28 8.61 2.86
N ALA A 90 19.16 8.09 2.00
CA ALA A 90 18.83 7.89 0.59
C ALA A 90 17.62 6.91 0.41
N PRO A 91 16.70 7.17 -0.54
CA PRO A 91 15.65 6.23 -0.87
C PRO A 91 16.21 5.06 -1.69
N ASN A 92 15.49 3.94 -1.69
CA ASN A 92 15.86 2.79 -2.52
C ASN A 92 15.60 3.09 -4.00
N GLU A 93 16.35 2.39 -4.85
CA GLU A 93 16.27 2.53 -6.29
C GLU A 93 15.58 1.31 -6.90
N PHE A 94 14.76 1.55 -7.91
CA PHE A 94 14.12 0.49 -8.68
C PHE A 94 14.78 0.38 -10.04
N TYR A 95 15.00 -0.83 -10.55
CA TYR A 95 15.64 -0.98 -11.85
C TYR A 95 15.16 -2.17 -12.65
N CYS A 96 15.28 -2.05 -13.97
CA CYS A 96 14.99 -3.10 -14.94
C CYS A 96 16.17 -3.22 -15.91
N PRO A 97 16.83 -4.39 -16.01
CA PRO A 97 17.74 -4.70 -17.10
C PRO A 97 16.98 -4.68 -18.43
N VAL A 98 17.60 -4.14 -19.47
CA VAL A 98 16.99 -4.03 -20.80
C VAL A 98 18.04 -4.22 -21.88
N ASP A 99 17.74 -5.10 -22.83
CA ASP A 99 18.47 -5.22 -24.09
C ASP A 99 17.76 -4.44 -25.20
N LEU A 100 18.49 -3.56 -25.88
CA LEU A 100 18.00 -2.73 -26.98
C LEU A 100 18.80 -3.04 -28.25
N PRO A 101 18.30 -3.94 -29.12
CA PRO A 101 18.88 -4.17 -30.44
C PRO A 101 18.88 -2.90 -31.31
N THR A 102 19.66 -2.93 -32.39
CA THR A 102 19.60 -1.91 -33.44
C THR A 102 18.20 -1.80 -34.03
N ASN A 103 17.73 -0.57 -34.25
CA ASN A 103 16.38 -0.24 -34.73
C ASN A 103 15.23 -0.74 -33.83
N ALA A 104 15.48 -0.95 -32.54
CA ALA A 104 14.45 -1.37 -31.59
C ALA A 104 13.72 -0.16 -30.97
N ARG A 105 12.42 -0.33 -30.72
CA ARG A 105 11.62 0.56 -29.87
C ARG A 105 10.91 -0.29 -28.82
N LYS A 106 11.20 -0.06 -27.54
CA LYS A 106 10.63 -0.81 -26.41
C LYS A 106 9.97 0.13 -25.41
N VAL A 107 8.86 -0.31 -24.83
CA VAL A 107 8.23 0.33 -23.67
C VAL A 107 8.54 -0.53 -22.45
N ILE A 108 9.18 0.06 -21.45
CA ILE A 108 9.48 -0.60 -20.17
C ILE A 108 8.69 0.10 -19.08
N TRP A 109 7.93 -0.65 -18.31
CA TRP A 109 7.23 -0.13 -17.14
C TRP A 109 8.14 -0.22 -15.91
N LEU A 110 8.34 0.91 -15.24
CA LEU A 110 8.93 0.97 -13.91
C LEU A 110 7.88 1.43 -12.91
N TYR A 111 7.93 0.83 -11.72
CA TYR A 111 6.97 1.09 -10.65
C TYR A 111 7.70 1.67 -9.43
N GLY A 112 7.36 2.88 -9.04
CA GLY A 112 7.86 3.46 -7.78
C GLY A 112 6.82 3.32 -6.67
N ARG A 113 7.26 3.30 -5.41
CA ARG A 113 6.36 3.38 -4.24
C ARG A 113 6.80 4.52 -3.33
N LEU A 114 5.84 5.35 -2.93
CA LEU A 114 6.11 6.50 -2.08
C LEU A 114 5.92 6.15 -0.60
N GLU A 115 7.00 5.76 0.07
CA GLU A 115 6.99 5.41 1.52
C GLU A 115 7.49 6.54 2.42
N ARG A 116 8.00 7.64 1.84
CA ARG A 116 8.63 8.73 2.58
C ARG A 116 7.96 10.06 2.28
N PRO A 117 7.90 10.98 3.26
CA PRO A 117 7.45 12.35 3.00
C PRO A 117 8.45 13.10 2.10
N ASN A 118 8.04 14.25 1.59
CA ASN A 118 8.89 15.25 0.92
C ASN A 118 9.56 14.80 -0.40
N VAL A 119 9.00 13.81 -1.10
CA VAL A 119 9.42 13.50 -2.48
C VAL A 119 8.87 14.57 -3.43
N ALA A 120 9.76 15.29 -4.11
CA ALA A 120 9.42 16.38 -5.02
C ALA A 120 9.51 15.96 -6.50
N ALA A 121 10.29 14.91 -6.81
CA ALA A 121 10.44 14.41 -8.16
C ALA A 121 10.82 12.94 -8.19
N VAL A 122 10.65 12.31 -9.35
CA VAL A 122 11.27 11.05 -9.71
C VAL A 122 12.34 11.30 -10.77
N GLU A 123 13.45 10.59 -10.67
CA GLU A 123 14.51 10.62 -11.66
C GLU A 123 14.55 9.26 -12.36
N ILE A 124 14.32 9.28 -13.67
CA ILE A 124 14.44 8.11 -14.52
C ILE A 124 15.75 8.22 -15.27
N SER A 125 16.57 7.17 -15.22
CA SER A 125 17.80 7.10 -16.00
C SER A 125 17.95 5.80 -16.76
N PHE A 126 18.52 5.88 -17.96
CA PHE A 126 19.02 4.73 -18.70
C PHE A 126 20.54 4.80 -18.81
N SER A 127 21.22 3.73 -18.43
CA SER A 127 22.67 3.56 -18.57
C SER A 127 23.01 2.26 -19.27
N GLY A 128 23.91 2.29 -20.26
CA GLY A 128 24.42 1.10 -20.95
C GLY A 128 25.91 1.26 -21.26
N ARG A 129 26.63 0.15 -21.41
CA ARG A 129 28.08 0.19 -21.68
C ARG A 129 28.35 0.85 -23.03
N GLY A 130 29.23 1.85 -23.07
CA GLY A 130 29.58 2.57 -24.30
C GLY A 130 28.59 3.69 -24.69
N PHE A 131 27.58 3.97 -23.85
CA PHE A 131 26.60 5.01 -24.10
C PHE A 131 26.57 6.06 -22.99
N LYS A 132 26.27 7.31 -23.36
CA LYS A 132 26.03 8.39 -22.39
C LYS A 132 24.71 8.12 -21.67
N THR A 133 24.74 8.15 -20.34
CA THR A 133 23.54 8.02 -19.51
C THR A 133 22.52 9.10 -19.87
N GLN A 134 21.28 8.68 -20.14
CA GLN A 134 20.15 9.60 -20.29
C GLN A 134 19.43 9.67 -18.95
N THR A 135 19.16 10.89 -18.48
CA THR A 135 18.47 11.13 -17.22
C THR A 135 17.37 12.16 -17.44
N GLN A 136 16.17 11.87 -16.96
CA GLN A 136 15.05 12.81 -16.95
C GLN A 136 14.47 12.87 -15.53
N ARG A 137 14.27 14.09 -15.04
CA ARG A 137 13.67 14.36 -13.74
C ARG A 137 12.23 14.84 -13.95
N VAL A 138 11.27 14.14 -13.36
CA VAL A 138 9.84 14.42 -13.49
C VAL A 138 9.30 14.85 -12.12
N PRO A 139 8.78 16.08 -11.99
CA PRO A 139 8.14 16.51 -10.75
C PRO A 139 6.96 15.62 -10.38
N VAL A 140 6.76 15.42 -9.08
CA VAL A 140 5.60 14.67 -8.56
C VAL A 140 4.76 15.54 -7.64
N ARG A 141 3.46 15.23 -7.58
CA ARG A 141 2.51 15.91 -6.71
C ARG A 141 1.54 14.90 -6.09
N GLU A 142 1.28 15.06 -4.81
CA GLU A 142 0.24 14.29 -4.12
C GLU A 142 -1.14 14.90 -4.34
N PRO A 143 -2.22 14.09 -4.40
CA PRO A 143 -3.58 14.61 -4.35
C PRO A 143 -3.83 15.33 -3.01
N GLU A 144 -4.74 16.28 -3.01
CA GLU A 144 -5.17 16.95 -1.77
C GLU A 144 -5.84 15.95 -0.82
N GLU A 145 -5.80 16.22 0.49
CA GLU A 145 -6.36 15.30 1.48
C GLU A 145 -7.85 15.00 1.20
N GLY A 146 -8.16 13.70 1.09
CA GLY A 146 -9.49 13.21 0.80
C GLY A 146 -10.00 13.39 -0.63
N GLN A 147 -9.22 14.02 -1.53
CA GLN A 147 -9.52 14.10 -2.95
C GLN A 147 -9.52 12.71 -3.59
N ARG A 148 -10.53 12.39 -4.41
CA ARG A 148 -10.65 11.11 -5.12
C ARG A 148 -10.05 11.18 -6.51
N VAL A 149 -9.11 10.29 -6.80
CA VAL A 149 -8.47 10.19 -8.12
C VAL A 149 -9.28 9.25 -9.02
N ILE A 150 -9.67 9.73 -10.19
CA ILE A 150 -10.44 8.97 -11.18
C ILE A 150 -9.61 8.86 -12.44
N LEU A 151 -9.20 7.65 -12.81
CA LEU A 151 -8.47 7.39 -14.05
C LEU A 151 -9.46 6.96 -15.13
N THR A 152 -9.62 7.77 -16.17
CA THR A 152 -10.43 7.41 -17.34
C THR A 152 -9.53 6.88 -18.44
N VAL A 153 -9.77 5.64 -18.89
CA VAL A 153 -9.09 5.03 -20.03
C VAL A 153 -9.95 5.19 -21.27
N SER A 154 -9.51 5.99 -22.23
CA SER A 154 -10.23 6.26 -23.48
C SER A 154 -9.25 6.65 -24.60
N ASP A 155 -9.48 6.15 -25.81
CA ASP A 155 -8.67 6.53 -26.99
C ASP A 155 -9.16 7.85 -27.65
N GLY A 156 -10.32 8.36 -27.22
CA GLY A 156 -10.88 9.64 -27.66
C GLY A 156 -11.42 10.47 -26.50
N ASP A 157 -11.90 11.68 -26.79
CA ASP A 157 -12.55 12.53 -25.81
C ASP A 157 -13.86 11.89 -25.35
N SER A 158 -13.92 11.55 -24.07
CA SER A 158 -15.09 10.92 -23.45
C SER A 158 -16.10 11.92 -22.90
N GLY A 159 -15.75 13.21 -22.81
CA GLY A 159 -16.53 14.24 -22.09
C GLY A 159 -16.67 13.99 -20.58
N LEU A 160 -16.20 12.86 -20.06
CA LEU A 160 -16.35 12.46 -18.67
C LEU A 160 -15.49 13.32 -17.75
N SER A 161 -14.25 13.61 -18.15
CA SER A 161 -13.36 14.48 -17.38
C SER A 161 -13.97 15.87 -17.16
N ASP A 162 -14.62 16.43 -18.18
CA ASP A 162 -15.30 17.72 -18.07
C ASP A 162 -16.57 17.65 -17.23
N THR A 163 -17.34 16.56 -17.37
CA THR A 163 -18.48 16.27 -16.49
C THR A 163 -18.03 16.21 -15.03
N LEU A 164 -16.97 15.47 -14.72
CA LEU A 164 -16.41 15.34 -13.36
C LEU A 164 -15.85 16.68 -12.84
N LYS A 165 -15.20 17.47 -13.70
CA LYS A 165 -14.71 18.82 -13.34
C LYS A 165 -15.86 19.79 -13.05
N SER A 166 -17.04 19.62 -13.66
CA SER A 166 -18.21 20.48 -13.41
C SER A 166 -18.79 20.30 -12.00
N LEU A 167 -18.63 19.11 -11.41
CA LEU A 167 -19.13 18.78 -10.06
C LEU A 167 -18.38 19.53 -8.95
N ARG A 168 -17.21 20.10 -9.27
CA ARG A 168 -16.37 20.83 -8.31
C ARG A 168 -17.06 22.05 -7.70
N GLY A 169 -17.94 22.73 -8.47
CA GLY A 169 -18.68 23.91 -8.01
C GLY A 169 -20.10 23.62 -7.52
N SER A 170 -20.56 22.37 -7.60
CA SER A 170 -21.98 22.01 -7.47
C SER A 170 -22.38 21.52 -6.05
N GLY A 171 -21.46 21.52 -5.08
CA GLY A 171 -21.74 21.08 -3.71
C GLY A 171 -21.61 19.56 -3.49
N LEU A 172 -20.93 18.83 -4.37
CA LEU A 172 -20.54 17.45 -4.09
C LEU A 172 -19.65 17.41 -2.83
N SER A 173 -20.08 16.65 -1.82
CA SER A 173 -19.31 16.41 -0.61
C SER A 173 -19.11 14.91 -0.40
N LEU A 174 -17.85 14.51 -0.22
CA LEU A 174 -17.45 13.13 0.06
C LEU A 174 -16.84 13.07 1.46
N THR A 175 -17.12 11.99 2.18
CA THR A 175 -16.54 11.76 3.51
C THR A 175 -15.01 11.83 3.46
N GLY A 176 -14.44 12.70 4.30
CA GLY A 176 -13.00 12.92 4.42
C GLY A 176 -12.39 13.85 3.37
N ALA A 177 -13.15 14.35 2.38
CA ALA A 177 -12.67 15.37 1.45
C ALA A 177 -12.72 16.77 2.08
N ALA A 178 -11.66 17.55 1.91
CA ALA A 178 -11.66 18.97 2.32
C ALA A 178 -12.78 19.73 1.58
N GLN A 179 -13.52 20.56 2.33
CA GLN A 179 -14.51 21.46 1.74
C GLN A 179 -13.78 22.61 1.04
N PRO A 180 -14.10 22.94 -0.23
CA PRO A 180 -13.49 24.08 -0.90
C PRO A 180 -13.83 25.37 -0.15
N THR A 181 -12.83 26.00 0.46
CA THR A 181 -12.97 27.32 1.08
C THR A 181 -12.89 28.39 -0.01
N GLY A 182 -13.97 28.52 -0.79
CA GLY A 182 -14.13 29.56 -1.83
C GLY A 182 -14.03 29.06 -3.27
N PHE A 183 -14.77 29.70 -4.17
CA PHE A 183 -14.67 29.48 -5.62
C PHE A 183 -13.45 30.23 -6.16
N ASN A 184 -12.31 29.56 -6.25
CA ASN A 184 -11.18 30.04 -7.04
C ASN A 184 -11.07 29.15 -8.29
N PRO A 185 -11.40 29.65 -9.51
CA PRO A 185 -11.35 28.86 -10.74
C PRO A 185 -9.94 28.35 -11.08
N ASN A 186 -8.89 28.91 -10.46
CA ASN A 186 -7.50 28.49 -10.61
C ASN A 186 -7.05 27.46 -9.55
N ASN A 187 -7.83 27.24 -8.47
CA ASN A 187 -7.49 26.27 -7.43
C ASN A 187 -8.20 24.94 -7.66
N SER A 188 -7.43 23.87 -7.55
CA SER A 188 -7.83 22.50 -7.81
C SER A 188 -8.67 21.82 -6.70
N GLN A 189 -9.40 22.61 -5.91
CA GLN A 189 -9.99 22.24 -4.61
C GLN A 189 -11.31 21.46 -4.70
N GLY A 190 -11.52 20.70 -5.77
CA GLY A 190 -12.69 19.82 -5.87
C GLY A 190 -12.48 18.47 -5.18
N PRO A 191 -13.53 17.81 -4.67
CA PRO A 191 -13.42 16.47 -4.05
C PRO A 191 -12.98 15.38 -5.05
N LEU A 192 -13.02 15.67 -6.35
CA LEU A 192 -12.64 14.75 -7.43
C LEU A 192 -11.45 15.29 -8.23
N ARG A 193 -10.58 14.39 -8.66
CA ARG A 193 -9.46 14.62 -9.56
C ARG A 193 -9.54 13.67 -10.75
N PRO A 194 -10.13 14.08 -11.88
CA PRO A 194 -10.08 13.31 -13.10
C PRO A 194 -8.68 13.35 -13.72
N VAL A 195 -8.21 12.19 -14.18
CA VAL A 195 -6.99 11.99 -14.97
C VAL A 195 -7.36 11.11 -16.15
N GLU A 196 -6.74 11.33 -17.31
CA GLU A 196 -7.06 10.62 -18.54
C GLU A 196 -5.83 9.94 -19.12
N THR A 197 -6.05 8.76 -19.68
CA THR A 197 -5.02 8.02 -20.43
C THR A 197 -5.65 7.26 -21.58
N THR A 198 -4.86 6.95 -22.60
CA THR A 198 -5.29 6.07 -23.69
C THR A 198 -5.12 4.61 -23.29
N ARG A 199 -5.64 3.68 -24.09
CA ARG A 199 -5.44 2.24 -23.81
C ARG A 199 -3.95 1.87 -23.75
N ALA A 200 -3.08 2.58 -24.49
CA ALA A 200 -1.64 2.34 -24.47
C ALA A 200 -0.98 2.72 -23.13
N GLY A 201 -1.62 3.59 -22.33
CA GLY A 201 -1.15 3.99 -21.01
C GLY A 201 -1.60 3.07 -19.87
N VAL A 202 -2.40 2.03 -20.14
CA VAL A 202 -2.73 1.02 -19.12
C VAL A 202 -1.46 0.22 -18.81
N PRO A 203 -1.03 0.16 -17.52
CA PRO A 203 0.19 -0.53 -17.11
C PRO A 203 0.08 -2.05 -17.28
N ASP A 204 1.22 -2.73 -17.26
CA ASP A 204 1.30 -4.20 -17.38
C ASP A 204 1.17 -4.95 -16.04
N ARG A 205 1.09 -4.22 -14.91
CA ARG A 205 0.89 -4.79 -13.57
C ARG A 205 -0.22 -4.08 -12.83
N TRP A 206 -1.03 -4.86 -12.10
CA TRP A 206 -2.26 -4.40 -11.47
C TRP A 206 -2.07 -3.30 -10.42
N PHE A 207 -1.01 -3.38 -9.62
CA PHE A 207 -0.74 -2.41 -8.57
C PHE A 207 -0.33 -1.04 -9.14
N GLY A 208 0.03 -0.98 -10.42
CA GLY A 208 0.24 0.28 -11.15
C GLY A 208 -1.00 1.17 -11.22
N LEU A 209 -2.19 0.62 -10.98
CA LEU A 209 -3.44 1.39 -11.00
C LEU A 209 -3.86 1.88 -9.61
N GLU A 210 -3.11 1.57 -8.54
CA GLU A 210 -3.50 1.87 -7.16
C GLU A 210 -3.56 3.35 -6.79
N CYS A 211 -2.95 4.24 -7.58
CA CYS A 211 -3.13 5.68 -7.39
C CYS A 211 -4.58 6.13 -7.67
N ALA A 212 -5.36 5.36 -8.45
CA ALA A 212 -6.76 5.64 -8.71
C ALA A 212 -7.67 5.07 -7.61
N ASP A 213 -8.62 5.88 -7.12
CA ASP A 213 -9.75 5.40 -6.32
C ASP A 213 -10.83 4.74 -7.19
N LEU A 214 -10.88 5.10 -8.48
CA LEU A 214 -11.77 4.56 -9.50
C LEU A 214 -11.06 4.56 -10.87
N VAL A 215 -11.08 3.41 -11.56
CA VAL A 215 -10.69 3.33 -12.97
C VAL A 215 -11.97 3.21 -13.80
N VAL A 216 -12.14 4.08 -14.79
CA VAL A 216 -13.27 4.06 -15.72
C VAL A 216 -12.79 3.58 -17.07
N LEU A 217 -13.41 2.52 -17.60
CA LEU A 217 -13.24 2.14 -19.00
C LEU A 217 -14.24 2.94 -19.84
N GLY A 218 -13.70 3.92 -20.55
CA GLY A 218 -14.45 4.81 -21.42
C GLY A 218 -14.87 4.13 -22.72
N ASP A 219 -15.00 4.94 -23.75
CA ASP A 219 -15.59 4.52 -25.02
C ASP A 219 -14.52 4.17 -26.06
N PHE A 220 -14.00 2.95 -25.98
CA PHE A 220 -13.08 2.38 -26.95
C PHE A 220 -13.29 0.87 -27.08
N ALA A 221 -12.77 0.25 -28.14
CA ALA A 221 -12.84 -1.20 -28.32
C ALA A 221 -11.97 -1.91 -27.25
N HIS A 222 -12.59 -2.47 -26.22
CA HIS A 222 -11.86 -3.17 -25.14
C HIS A 222 -11.07 -4.38 -25.64
N THR A 223 -11.44 -4.94 -26.81
CA THR A 223 -10.68 -6.00 -27.49
C THR A 223 -9.30 -5.55 -27.99
N ALA A 224 -9.05 -4.23 -28.04
CA ALA A 224 -7.76 -3.66 -28.40
C ALA A 224 -6.78 -3.53 -27.20
N LEU A 225 -7.19 -3.96 -26.00
CA LEU A 225 -6.28 -4.09 -24.85
C LEU A 225 -5.33 -5.27 -25.06
N LEU A 226 -4.07 -5.09 -24.64
CA LEU A 226 -3.08 -6.16 -24.68
C LEU A 226 -3.30 -7.14 -23.53
N PRO A 227 -2.88 -8.43 -23.66
CA PRO A 227 -3.04 -9.41 -22.59
C PRO A 227 -2.50 -8.95 -21.22
N PRO A 228 -1.29 -8.35 -21.10
CA PRO A 228 -0.81 -7.85 -19.80
C PRO A 228 -1.69 -6.74 -19.22
N GLN A 229 -2.33 -5.92 -20.05
CA GLN A 229 -3.22 -4.85 -19.62
C GLN A 229 -4.57 -5.40 -19.12
N ILE A 230 -5.07 -6.45 -19.78
CA ILE A 230 -6.27 -7.18 -19.34
C ILE A 230 -6.02 -7.79 -17.96
N GLU A 231 -4.88 -8.48 -17.80
CA GLU A 231 -4.49 -9.06 -16.50
C GLU A 231 -4.26 -8.00 -15.43
N ALA A 232 -3.67 -6.84 -15.78
CA ALA A 232 -3.53 -5.72 -14.85
C ALA A 232 -4.88 -5.17 -14.38
N LEU A 233 -5.87 -5.03 -15.28
CA LEU A 233 -7.22 -4.57 -14.92
C LEU A 233 -7.98 -5.59 -14.07
N ARG A 234 -7.88 -6.89 -14.41
CA ARG A 234 -8.43 -7.98 -13.57
C ARG A 234 -7.79 -7.97 -12.19
N GLY A 235 -6.46 -7.95 -12.15
CA GLY A 235 -5.70 -7.91 -10.92
C GLY A 235 -5.98 -6.65 -10.10
N PHE A 236 -6.30 -5.51 -10.74
CA PHE A 236 -6.62 -4.28 -10.03
C PHE A 236 -7.92 -4.44 -9.25
N VAL A 237 -8.95 -5.02 -9.88
CA VAL A 237 -10.21 -5.36 -9.19
C VAL A 237 -9.94 -6.39 -8.09
N MET A 238 -9.25 -7.50 -8.40
CA MET A 238 -8.94 -8.54 -7.40
C MET A 238 -8.13 -7.99 -6.22
N GLY A 239 -7.26 -7.02 -6.48
CA GLY A 239 -6.40 -6.32 -5.55
C GLY A 239 -7.07 -5.19 -4.77
N GLY A 240 -8.36 -4.94 -4.96
CA GLY A 240 -9.11 -3.94 -4.17
C GLY A 240 -9.59 -2.71 -4.92
N GLY A 241 -9.25 -2.58 -6.20
CA GLY A 241 -9.62 -1.46 -7.05
C GLY A 241 -11.12 -1.44 -7.39
N ASN A 242 -11.61 -0.25 -7.70
CA ASN A 242 -12.95 -0.06 -8.26
C ASN A 242 -12.84 0.15 -9.77
N LEU A 243 -13.49 -0.72 -10.54
CA LEU A 243 -13.54 -0.62 -12.00
C LEU A 243 -14.96 -0.27 -12.43
N LEU A 244 -15.13 0.83 -13.16
CA LEU A 244 -16.42 1.27 -13.70
C LEU A 244 -16.46 1.11 -15.21
N ALA A 245 -17.46 0.38 -15.69
CA ALA A 245 -17.84 0.34 -17.10
C ALA A 245 -19.02 1.28 -17.36
N LEU A 246 -18.96 1.98 -18.50
CA LEU A 246 -20.03 2.87 -18.96
C LEU A 246 -20.83 2.20 -20.08
N GLY A 247 -22.15 2.18 -19.92
CA GLY A 247 -23.10 1.76 -20.95
C GLY A 247 -23.32 2.86 -21.99
N GLY A 248 -24.59 3.22 -22.22
CA GLY A 248 -24.96 4.25 -23.19
C GLY A 248 -24.97 3.75 -24.63
N SER A 249 -24.70 4.64 -25.59
CA SER A 249 -24.76 4.35 -27.03
C SER A 249 -23.85 3.20 -27.47
N ASN A 250 -22.66 3.08 -26.88
CA ASN A 250 -21.66 2.08 -27.26
C ASN A 250 -21.62 0.86 -26.33
N ALA A 251 -22.71 0.53 -25.63
CA ALA A 251 -22.75 -0.58 -24.68
C ALA A 251 -22.46 -1.97 -25.28
N ALA A 252 -22.65 -2.15 -26.59
CA ALA A 252 -22.33 -3.42 -27.28
C ALA A 252 -20.86 -3.86 -27.11
N ARG A 253 -19.92 -2.92 -26.91
CA ARG A 253 -18.50 -3.22 -26.65
C ARG A 253 -18.27 -3.97 -25.33
N LEU A 254 -19.20 -3.85 -24.38
CA LEU A 254 -19.11 -4.53 -23.08
C LEU A 254 -19.33 -6.04 -23.24
N ALA A 255 -20.15 -6.45 -24.22
CA ALA A 255 -20.42 -7.86 -24.53
C ALA A 255 -19.17 -8.58 -25.07
N THR A 256 -18.43 -7.92 -25.96
CA THR A 256 -17.21 -8.47 -26.58
C THR A 256 -15.93 -8.17 -25.81
N SER A 257 -16.05 -7.49 -24.66
CA SER A 257 -14.90 -7.12 -23.84
C SER A 257 -14.21 -8.36 -23.28
N PRO A 258 -12.87 -8.41 -23.26
CA PRO A 258 -12.13 -9.48 -22.57
C PRO A 258 -12.35 -9.48 -21.04
N LEU A 259 -13.13 -8.54 -20.50
CA LEU A 259 -13.51 -8.41 -19.09
C LEU A 259 -15.02 -8.64 -18.86
N ALA A 260 -15.76 -9.20 -19.82
CA ALA A 260 -17.22 -9.34 -19.76
C ALA A 260 -17.75 -10.15 -18.56
N ASP A 261 -16.96 -11.10 -18.07
CA ASP A 261 -17.24 -11.87 -16.86
C ASP A 261 -17.24 -11.01 -15.58
N LEU A 262 -16.52 -9.88 -15.58
CA LEU A 262 -16.46 -8.93 -14.46
C LEU A 262 -17.69 -8.02 -14.38
N TRP A 263 -18.41 -7.78 -15.49
CA TRP A 263 -19.53 -6.84 -15.48
C TRP A 263 -20.69 -7.32 -14.60
N PRO A 264 -21.31 -6.45 -13.78
CA PRO A 264 -22.50 -6.79 -12.99
C PRO A 264 -23.70 -7.32 -13.80
N ALA A 265 -23.77 -7.01 -15.09
CA ALA A 265 -24.85 -7.43 -15.99
C ALA A 265 -24.31 -8.09 -17.26
N GLN A 266 -25.12 -8.97 -17.86
CA GLN A 266 -24.86 -9.59 -19.16
C GLN A 266 -25.27 -8.62 -20.28
N VAL A 267 -24.51 -7.53 -20.43
CA VAL A 267 -24.80 -6.48 -21.42
C VAL A 267 -24.62 -7.03 -22.84
N GLY A 268 -25.63 -6.90 -23.69
CA GLY A 268 -25.60 -7.33 -25.09
C GLY A 268 -25.54 -6.17 -26.09
N ASN A 269 -26.37 -5.14 -25.89
CA ASN A 269 -26.47 -4.00 -26.79
C ASN A 269 -26.96 -2.73 -26.06
N SER A 270 -27.28 -1.70 -26.85
CA SER A 270 -27.81 -0.42 -26.38
C SER A 270 -29.27 -0.26 -26.85
N GLY A 271 -30.09 0.48 -26.11
CA GLY A 271 -31.46 0.81 -26.54
C GLY A 271 -32.03 2.00 -25.79
N SER A 272 -33.10 2.60 -26.32
CA SER A 272 -33.81 3.70 -25.67
C SER A 272 -34.62 3.20 -24.48
N ALA A 273 -34.46 3.81 -23.30
CA ALA A 273 -35.20 3.49 -22.09
C ALA A 273 -36.53 4.27 -22.01
N GLY A 274 -37.59 3.57 -21.60
CA GLY A 274 -38.88 4.20 -21.31
C GLY A 274 -38.89 4.90 -19.95
N ALA A 275 -39.88 5.79 -19.73
CA ALA A 275 -40.03 6.53 -18.48
C ALA A 275 -40.08 5.63 -17.22
N GLY A 276 -40.76 4.48 -17.30
CA GLY A 276 -40.83 3.53 -16.19
C GLY A 276 -39.50 2.84 -15.88
N GLU A 277 -38.61 2.68 -16.86
CA GLU A 277 -37.29 2.06 -16.67
C GLU A 277 -36.31 3.02 -15.99
N VAL A 278 -36.47 4.34 -16.21
CA VAL A 278 -35.63 5.39 -15.62
C VAL A 278 -36.22 5.98 -14.33
N ALA A 279 -37.45 5.65 -13.97
CA ALA A 279 -38.12 6.18 -12.77
C ALA A 279 -37.27 5.94 -11.51
N GLY A 280 -36.75 4.72 -11.32
CA GLY A 280 -35.97 4.37 -10.13
C GLY A 280 -34.64 5.12 -10.01
N ILE A 281 -34.02 5.55 -11.12
CA ILE A 281 -32.79 6.37 -11.04
C ILE A 281 -33.11 7.83 -10.71
N VAL A 282 -34.22 8.36 -11.25
CA VAL A 282 -34.69 9.71 -10.94
C VAL A 282 -35.12 9.81 -9.48
N GLU A 283 -35.93 8.86 -8.98
CA GLU A 283 -36.38 8.83 -7.59
C GLU A 283 -35.22 8.77 -6.59
N ARG A 284 -34.17 8.00 -6.91
CA ARG A 284 -33.01 7.82 -6.04
C ARG A 284 -32.12 9.06 -5.96
N TYR A 285 -31.89 9.76 -7.08
CA TYR A 285 -30.88 10.82 -7.15
C TYR A 285 -31.44 12.23 -7.28
N VAL A 286 -32.70 12.36 -7.68
CA VAL A 286 -33.44 13.62 -7.78
C VAL A 286 -34.78 13.47 -7.06
N PRO A 287 -34.79 13.41 -5.71
CA PRO A 287 -36.00 13.15 -4.94
C PRO A 287 -37.09 14.23 -5.11
N VAL A 288 -36.71 15.46 -5.52
CA VAL A 288 -37.66 16.55 -5.82
C VAL A 288 -37.36 17.14 -7.22
N PRO A 289 -37.88 16.55 -8.31
CA PRO A 289 -37.66 17.04 -9.67
C PRO A 289 -38.34 18.39 -9.92
N LYS A 290 -37.58 19.41 -10.32
CA LYS A 290 -38.04 20.79 -10.55
C LYS A 290 -38.48 21.05 -11.98
N ASN A 291 -37.99 20.28 -12.94
CA ASN A 291 -38.30 20.48 -14.36
C ASN A 291 -38.35 19.14 -15.14
N GLY A 292 -38.51 19.21 -16.47
CA GLY A 292 -38.53 18.03 -17.33
C GLY A 292 -37.17 17.34 -17.47
N ALA A 293 -36.07 18.10 -17.45
CA ALA A 293 -34.71 17.57 -17.55
C ALA A 293 -34.31 16.77 -16.29
N ASP A 294 -34.78 17.18 -15.11
CA ASP A 294 -34.61 16.43 -13.85
C ASP A 294 -35.23 15.04 -13.92
N ARG A 295 -36.32 14.89 -14.69
CA ARG A 295 -36.99 13.62 -14.96
C ARG A 295 -36.37 12.86 -16.14
N LEU A 296 -35.18 13.28 -16.59
CA LEU A 296 -34.50 12.77 -17.79
C LEU A 296 -35.38 12.88 -19.05
N GLY A 297 -36.27 13.87 -19.09
CA GLY A 297 -37.14 14.16 -20.24
C GLY A 297 -36.47 15.08 -21.27
N GLY A 298 -36.98 15.04 -22.50
CA GLY A 298 -36.55 15.93 -23.60
C GLY A 298 -35.49 15.36 -24.54
N SER A 299 -34.87 14.22 -24.21
CA SER A 299 -34.00 13.46 -25.14
C SER A 299 -34.15 11.97 -24.88
N PRO A 300 -33.96 11.09 -25.90
CA PRO A 300 -33.96 9.66 -25.69
C PRO A 300 -32.89 9.26 -24.67
N VAL A 301 -33.28 8.52 -23.63
CA VAL A 301 -32.35 7.99 -22.63
C VAL A 301 -31.76 6.70 -23.19
N VAL A 302 -30.52 6.73 -23.66
CA VAL A 302 -29.87 5.53 -24.20
C VAL A 302 -29.18 4.76 -23.10
N VAL A 303 -29.53 3.48 -22.95
CA VAL A 303 -29.03 2.60 -21.89
C VAL A 303 -28.56 1.26 -22.45
N ALA A 304 -27.65 0.62 -21.72
CA ALA A 304 -27.24 -0.76 -21.91
C ALA A 304 -28.41 -1.69 -21.61
N ARG A 305 -28.56 -2.72 -22.44
CA ARG A 305 -29.58 -3.76 -22.30
C ARG A 305 -28.91 -5.08 -21.97
N GLY A 306 -29.42 -5.76 -20.95
CA GLY A 306 -28.89 -7.03 -20.48
C GLY A 306 -29.28 -7.30 -19.03
N PRO A 307 -29.63 -8.55 -18.67
CA PRO A 307 -30.05 -8.86 -17.31
C PRO A 307 -28.88 -8.76 -16.31
N LEU A 308 -29.21 -8.34 -15.09
CA LEU A 308 -28.31 -8.34 -13.95
C LEU A 308 -27.92 -9.79 -13.58
N LYS A 309 -26.64 -10.02 -13.29
CA LYS A 309 -26.17 -11.31 -12.77
C LYS A 309 -26.79 -11.61 -11.39
N THR A 310 -26.88 -12.89 -11.03
CA THR A 310 -27.55 -13.32 -9.79
C THR A 310 -26.83 -12.82 -8.54
N ASP A 311 -25.50 -12.76 -8.59
CA ASP A 311 -24.61 -12.33 -7.50
C ASP A 311 -24.27 -10.83 -7.54
N ALA A 312 -24.88 -10.07 -8.44
CA ALA A 312 -24.72 -8.62 -8.54
C ALA A 312 -25.83 -7.86 -7.79
N GLN A 313 -25.46 -6.71 -7.23
CA GLN A 313 -26.35 -5.82 -6.50
C GLN A 313 -26.91 -4.74 -7.43
N LEU A 314 -28.23 -4.54 -7.40
CA LEU A 314 -28.92 -3.48 -8.12
C LEU A 314 -29.09 -2.24 -7.22
N SER A 315 -28.55 -1.10 -7.65
CA SER A 315 -28.73 0.17 -6.96
C SER A 315 -29.83 1.01 -7.60
N ALA A 316 -29.94 1.02 -8.93
CA ALA A 316 -30.98 1.75 -9.67
C ALA A 316 -31.33 1.07 -11.01
N GLY A 317 -32.57 1.27 -11.47
CA GLY A 317 -33.12 0.63 -12.66
C GLY A 317 -33.89 -0.65 -12.32
N THR A 318 -33.96 -1.58 -13.26
CA THR A 318 -34.61 -2.89 -13.06
C THR A 318 -33.61 -4.03 -13.25
N ARG A 319 -33.93 -5.26 -12.82
CA ARG A 319 -33.03 -6.40 -13.07
C ARG A 319 -32.85 -6.71 -14.57
N ALA A 320 -33.80 -6.34 -15.42
CA ALA A 320 -33.68 -6.48 -16.88
C ALA A 320 -32.91 -5.32 -17.53
N VAL A 321 -32.88 -4.15 -16.87
CA VAL A 321 -32.26 -2.91 -17.34
C VAL A 321 -31.55 -2.23 -16.17
N PRO A 322 -30.39 -2.77 -15.75
CA PRO A 322 -29.67 -2.23 -14.62
C PRO A 322 -29.02 -0.89 -15.00
N LEU A 323 -29.48 0.20 -14.38
CA LEU A 323 -28.95 1.54 -14.65
C LEU A 323 -27.78 1.89 -13.73
N PHE A 324 -27.78 1.37 -12.50
CA PHE A 324 -26.58 1.34 -11.66
C PHE A 324 -26.55 0.03 -10.89
N SER A 325 -25.45 -0.70 -11.05
CA SER A 325 -25.24 -2.00 -10.41
C SER A 325 -23.79 -2.21 -10.03
N SER A 326 -23.56 -3.12 -9.10
CA SER A 326 -22.24 -3.44 -8.59
C SER A 326 -22.05 -4.94 -8.34
N LEU A 327 -20.79 -5.37 -8.41
CA LEU A 327 -20.39 -6.76 -8.21
C LEU A 327 -19.07 -6.81 -7.46
N ASP A 328 -19.05 -7.44 -6.28
CA ASP A 328 -17.83 -7.64 -5.53
C ASP A 328 -16.98 -8.77 -6.12
N ARG A 329 -15.71 -8.49 -6.35
CA ARG A 329 -14.72 -9.42 -6.92
C ARG A 329 -13.36 -9.18 -6.27
N GLY A 330 -12.77 -10.25 -5.74
CA GLY A 330 -11.59 -10.18 -4.87
C GLY A 330 -11.79 -9.14 -3.77
N ALA A 331 -10.76 -8.35 -3.48
CA ALA A 331 -10.85 -7.26 -2.51
C ALA A 331 -11.61 -6.03 -3.04
N GLY A 332 -11.89 -5.95 -4.34
CA GLY A 332 -12.40 -4.75 -5.02
C GLY A 332 -13.84 -4.91 -5.49
N ARG A 333 -14.22 -4.06 -6.45
CA ARG A 333 -15.60 -3.99 -6.94
C ARG A 333 -15.65 -3.55 -8.39
N VAL A 334 -16.59 -4.13 -9.11
CA VAL A 334 -16.92 -3.73 -10.48
C VAL A 334 -18.26 -3.01 -10.45
N LEU A 335 -18.32 -1.86 -11.09
CA LEU A 335 -19.50 -1.00 -11.19
C LEU A 335 -19.92 -0.94 -12.66
N LEU A 336 -21.22 -0.87 -12.89
CA LEU A 336 -21.80 -0.62 -14.19
C LEU A 336 -22.80 0.51 -14.06
N LEU A 337 -22.53 1.61 -14.77
CA LEU A 337 -23.58 2.57 -15.14
C LEU A 337 -24.14 2.10 -16.47
N GLY A 338 -25.44 1.79 -16.51
CA GLY A 338 -26.12 1.37 -17.72
C GLY A 338 -26.17 2.48 -18.78
N PHE A 339 -25.80 3.70 -18.44
CA PHE A 339 -25.74 4.87 -19.32
C PHE A 339 -24.35 5.50 -19.23
N ASP A 340 -24.06 6.45 -20.13
CA ASP A 340 -22.88 7.29 -20.03
C ASP A 340 -23.26 8.63 -19.35
N PRO A 341 -22.72 8.94 -18.15
CA PRO A 341 -23.04 10.17 -17.45
C PRO A 341 -22.51 11.44 -18.16
N SER A 342 -21.64 11.34 -19.16
CA SER A 342 -21.16 12.50 -19.93
C SER A 342 -22.04 12.85 -21.13
N GLN A 343 -23.03 12.01 -21.46
CA GLN A 343 -23.89 12.16 -22.63
C GLN A 343 -25.27 12.71 -22.24
N PRO A 344 -25.97 13.46 -23.11
CA PRO A 344 -27.36 13.84 -22.89
C PRO A 344 -28.28 12.60 -22.71
N PRO A 345 -29.31 12.68 -21.84
CA PRO A 345 -29.69 13.81 -21.00
C PRO A 345 -28.98 13.85 -19.62
N PHE A 346 -27.97 13.01 -19.38
CA PHE A 346 -27.25 12.95 -18.09
C PHE A 346 -26.21 14.06 -17.91
N ASN A 347 -25.62 14.54 -19.00
CA ASN A 347 -24.72 15.69 -18.94
C ASN A 347 -25.48 16.93 -18.42
N GLY A 348 -25.00 17.52 -17.32
CA GLY A 348 -25.68 18.63 -16.64
C GLY A 348 -26.93 18.23 -15.83
N TRP A 349 -27.26 16.93 -15.73
CA TRP A 349 -28.39 16.46 -14.93
C TRP A 349 -28.17 16.74 -13.44
N SER A 350 -29.21 17.25 -12.78
CA SER A 350 -29.15 17.64 -11.37
C SER A 350 -28.85 16.47 -10.41
N GLY A 351 -29.10 15.23 -10.83
CA GLY A 351 -28.80 14.02 -10.06
C GLY A 351 -27.32 13.62 -10.02
N GLN A 352 -26.44 14.26 -10.79
CA GLN A 352 -25.02 13.88 -10.89
C GLN A 352 -24.29 13.86 -9.54
N ASN A 353 -24.48 14.87 -8.69
CA ASN A 353 -23.80 14.91 -7.38
C ASN A 353 -24.18 13.70 -6.51
N SER A 354 -25.48 13.39 -6.43
CA SER A 354 -25.99 12.25 -5.67
C SER A 354 -25.52 10.91 -6.27
N LEU A 355 -25.52 10.81 -7.61
CA LEU A 355 -25.02 9.63 -8.32
C LEU A 355 -23.54 9.37 -7.99
N TRP A 356 -22.66 10.36 -8.15
CA TRP A 356 -21.23 10.20 -7.89
C TRP A 356 -20.94 9.96 -6.40
N LYS A 357 -21.72 10.57 -5.49
CA LYS A 357 -21.66 10.24 -4.07
C LYS A 357 -21.98 8.76 -3.82
N ASP A 358 -22.98 8.21 -4.48
CA ASP A 358 -23.34 6.78 -4.38
C ASP A 358 -22.26 5.88 -5.01
N VAL A 359 -21.71 6.25 -6.17
CA VAL A 359 -20.58 5.56 -6.82
C VAL A 359 -19.38 5.41 -5.87
N PHE A 360 -19.03 6.44 -5.10
CA PHE A 360 -17.94 6.38 -4.11
C PHE A 360 -18.35 5.85 -2.72
N GLY A 361 -19.65 5.83 -2.43
CA GLY A 361 -20.26 5.35 -1.20
C GLY A 361 -20.61 3.86 -1.21
N ALA A 362 -20.75 3.27 -2.40
CA ALA A 362 -21.07 1.86 -2.59
C ALA A 362 -19.88 0.96 -2.18
N GLY A 363 -19.74 0.65 -0.89
CA GLY A 363 -18.96 -0.51 -0.43
C GLY A 363 -18.31 -0.41 0.95
N VAL A 364 -18.07 -1.57 1.57
CA VAL A 364 -17.19 -1.74 2.72
C VAL A 364 -15.75 -1.44 2.29
N LYS A 365 -15.14 -0.40 2.86
CA LYS A 365 -13.74 -0.02 2.60
C LYS A 365 -12.84 -0.72 3.60
N LEU A 366 -12.29 -1.86 3.21
CA LEU A 366 -11.15 -2.45 3.92
C LEU A 366 -9.93 -1.53 3.74
N LYS A 367 -9.23 -1.27 4.84
CA LYS A 367 -7.98 -0.53 4.83
C LYS A 367 -6.84 -1.46 4.42
N ARG A 368 -5.77 -0.87 3.87
CA ARG A 368 -4.58 -1.58 3.38
C ARG A 368 -3.36 -1.08 4.15
N LEU A 369 -2.23 -1.78 4.04
CA LEU A 369 -0.94 -1.26 4.55
C LEU A 369 -0.66 0.10 3.90
N ASP A 370 -0.64 1.15 4.72
CA ASP A 370 -0.33 2.52 4.30
C ASP A 370 1.11 2.91 4.70
N SER A 371 1.60 4.06 4.22
CA SER A 371 2.89 4.62 4.64
C SER A 371 2.89 5.01 6.13
N VAL A 372 4.06 5.04 6.76
CA VAL A 372 4.19 5.57 8.14
C VAL A 372 4.44 7.07 8.13
N ASP A 373 3.96 7.76 9.17
CA ASP A 373 4.16 9.19 9.35
C ASP A 373 5.64 9.56 9.54
N SER A 374 5.94 10.84 9.29
CA SER A 374 7.27 11.43 9.45
C SER A 374 7.80 11.39 10.89
N ALA A 375 6.94 11.33 11.92
CA ALA A 375 7.37 11.29 13.32
C ALA A 375 8.20 10.04 13.64
N THR A 376 7.90 8.90 13.02
CA THR A 376 8.69 7.66 13.10
C THR A 376 10.05 7.73 12.39
N PHE A 377 10.29 8.76 11.56
CA PHE A 377 11.62 9.04 11.00
C PHE A 377 12.51 9.84 11.98
N TYR A 378 11.93 10.45 13.01
CA TYR A 378 12.66 11.37 13.91
C TYR A 378 13.05 10.77 15.26
N ASP A 379 12.47 9.65 15.69
CA ASP A 379 12.65 9.20 17.08
C ASP A 379 12.97 7.70 17.22
N GLY A 380 14.26 7.39 17.05
CA GLY A 380 14.83 6.08 17.38
C GLY A 380 15.17 5.96 18.88
N PRO A 381 15.03 4.78 19.49
CA PRO A 381 15.27 4.59 20.92
C PRO A 381 16.76 4.63 21.27
N ASN A 382 17.10 5.53 22.19
CA ASN A 382 18.27 5.50 23.08
C ASN A 382 19.63 5.11 22.47
N TYR A 383 20.33 6.16 22.03
CA TYR A 383 21.76 6.17 21.81
C TYR A 383 22.52 5.97 23.14
N TYR A 384 22.98 4.75 23.42
CA TYR A 384 24.13 4.55 24.31
C TYR A 384 25.39 4.94 23.54
N GLY A 385 25.88 6.17 23.73
CA GLY A 385 27.23 6.56 23.28
C GLY A 385 27.48 8.04 22.99
N GLY A 386 27.76 8.84 24.02
CA GLY A 386 28.71 9.96 23.94
C GLY A 386 28.35 11.22 23.14
N ARG A 387 27.85 12.25 23.85
CA ARG A 387 28.17 13.66 23.55
C ARG A 387 28.82 14.31 24.78
N TYR A 388 30.15 14.39 24.77
CA TYR A 388 30.88 15.54 25.32
C TYR A 388 30.78 16.64 24.23
N MET A 389 30.44 17.92 24.42
CA MET A 389 30.75 18.94 25.42
C MET A 389 29.68 20.03 25.35
N GLY A 390 29.43 20.75 26.45
CA GLY A 390 28.73 22.06 26.44
C GLY A 390 27.82 22.25 27.65
N GLY A 391 28.38 22.76 28.76
CA GLY A 391 27.70 22.94 30.03
C GLY A 391 26.59 24.00 29.99
N GLY A 392 25.41 23.59 30.43
CA GLY A 392 24.28 24.42 30.83
C GLY A 392 23.33 23.56 31.67
N PRO A 393 22.62 24.12 32.66
CA PRO A 393 21.75 23.31 33.53
C PRO A 393 20.53 22.83 32.74
N ILE A 394 20.52 21.55 32.38
CA ILE A 394 19.41 20.92 31.65
C ILE A 394 18.35 20.49 32.65
N SER A 395 17.22 21.19 32.64
CA SER A 395 15.94 20.71 33.15
C SER A 395 15.55 19.45 32.37
N ARG A 396 15.63 18.28 33.00
CA ARG A 396 15.24 16.99 32.41
C ARG A 396 13.71 16.87 32.43
N SER A 397 13.03 17.37 31.40
CA SER A 397 11.70 16.90 31.05
C SER A 397 11.84 15.64 30.20
N TYR A 398 11.46 14.49 30.76
CA TYR A 398 11.27 13.25 30.02
C TYR A 398 9.99 13.42 29.20
N GLU A 399 10.13 13.80 27.93
CA GLU A 399 9.02 13.86 26.99
C GLU A 399 8.75 12.42 26.49
N PRO A 400 7.55 11.85 26.66
CA PRO A 400 7.26 10.49 26.20
C PRO A 400 7.29 10.45 24.67
N GLN A 401 7.94 9.42 24.12
CA GLN A 401 7.93 9.07 22.71
C GLN A 401 6.49 9.08 22.16
N GLU A 402 6.17 10.01 21.25
CA GLU A 402 4.84 10.09 20.65
C GLU A 402 4.59 8.80 19.85
N ALA A 403 3.59 8.01 20.27
CA ALA A 403 3.22 6.79 19.58
C ALA A 403 2.87 7.09 18.11
N SER A 404 3.26 6.21 17.19
CA SER A 404 2.94 6.36 15.77
C SER A 404 1.43 6.55 15.56
N SER A 405 1.04 7.61 14.85
CA SER A 405 -0.38 7.95 14.59
C SER A 405 -1.02 7.07 13.52
N THR A 406 -0.22 6.43 12.67
CA THR A 406 -0.74 5.51 11.64
C THR A 406 -0.94 4.09 12.20
N PRO A 407 -2.02 3.38 11.81
CA PRO A 407 -2.21 1.98 12.18
C PRO A 407 -1.06 1.06 11.73
N THR A 408 -0.43 1.35 10.59
CA THR A 408 0.72 0.56 10.13
C THR A 408 1.96 0.79 10.98
N GLY A 409 2.20 2.03 11.41
CA GLY A 409 3.26 2.35 12.37
C GLY A 409 3.07 1.60 13.69
N GLN A 410 1.85 1.57 14.21
CA GLN A 410 1.52 0.87 15.46
C GLN A 410 1.78 -0.64 15.34
N LEU A 411 1.48 -1.22 14.18
CA LEU A 411 1.80 -2.61 13.88
C LEU A 411 3.32 -2.86 13.88
N LEU A 412 4.11 -1.97 13.27
CA LEU A 412 5.57 -2.10 13.26
C LEU A 412 6.18 -1.96 14.64
N ASP A 413 5.69 -1.00 15.43
CA ASP A 413 6.10 -0.83 16.82
C ASP A 413 5.79 -2.08 17.64
N ALA A 414 4.62 -2.70 17.41
CA ALA A 414 4.25 -3.96 18.04
C ALA A 414 5.18 -5.11 17.62
N LEU A 415 5.52 -5.23 16.33
CA LEU A 415 6.45 -6.24 15.83
C LEU A 415 7.86 -6.07 16.42
N ALA A 416 8.36 -4.83 16.51
CA ALA A 416 9.65 -4.50 17.07
C ALA A 416 9.72 -4.80 18.58
N ARG A 417 8.74 -4.35 19.36
CA ARG A 417 8.67 -4.58 20.83
C ARG A 417 8.61 -6.05 21.19
N ALA A 418 7.85 -6.82 20.43
CA ALA A 418 7.70 -8.26 20.60
C ALA A 418 9.02 -9.04 20.47
N SER A 419 10.07 -8.43 19.89
CA SER A 419 11.41 -9.03 19.77
C SER A 419 12.32 -8.70 20.96
N GLN A 420 12.16 -7.52 21.57
CA GLN A 420 12.97 -7.05 22.70
C GLN A 420 12.69 -7.81 24.00
N GLN A 421 11.60 -8.59 24.07
CA GLN A 421 11.29 -9.46 25.21
C GLN A 421 12.17 -10.73 25.29
N ARG A 422 13.27 -10.82 24.54
CA ARG A 422 14.30 -11.82 24.86
C ARG A 422 14.88 -11.49 26.23
N LYS A 423 14.63 -12.38 27.19
CA LYS A 423 15.06 -12.31 28.59
C LYS A 423 16.45 -11.69 28.70
N MET A 424 16.52 -10.46 29.20
CA MET A 424 17.79 -9.95 29.75
C MET A 424 18.29 -10.99 30.75
N PRO A 425 19.62 -11.26 30.81
CA PRO A 425 20.15 -12.12 31.85
C PRO A 425 19.60 -11.63 33.19
N PRO A 426 18.97 -12.50 34.00
CA PRO A 426 18.46 -12.13 35.30
C PRO A 426 19.49 -11.29 36.04
N VAL A 427 19.07 -10.20 36.70
CA VAL A 427 19.97 -9.33 37.45
C VAL A 427 20.81 -10.15 38.45
N SER A 428 20.25 -11.24 38.97
CA SER A 428 20.95 -12.22 39.81
C SER A 428 22.14 -12.88 39.12
N GLN A 429 22.07 -13.22 37.83
CA GLN A 429 23.20 -13.79 37.08
C GLN A 429 24.32 -12.77 36.87
N ILE A 430 23.97 -11.52 36.54
CA ILE A 430 24.96 -10.44 36.40
C ILE A 430 25.61 -10.16 37.76
N ALA A 431 24.81 -10.08 38.83
CA ALA A 431 25.29 -9.86 40.19
C ALA A 431 26.20 -11.00 40.65
N TRP A 432 25.85 -12.25 40.36
CA TRP A 432 26.67 -13.41 40.70
C TRP A 432 27.99 -13.42 39.91
N PHE A 433 27.94 -13.11 38.61
CA PHE A 433 29.13 -12.99 37.79
C PHE A 433 30.08 -11.90 38.30
N LEU A 434 29.54 -10.74 38.68
CA LEU A 434 30.32 -9.63 39.22
C LEU A 434 30.87 -9.95 40.61
N ALA A 435 30.09 -10.62 41.46
CA ALA A 435 30.55 -11.10 42.75
C ALA A 435 31.69 -12.12 42.62
N LEU A 436 31.58 -13.06 41.67
CA LEU A 436 32.64 -14.03 41.37
C LEU A 436 33.91 -13.31 40.88
N TYR A 437 33.77 -12.31 40.01
CA TYR A 437 34.89 -11.51 39.52
C TYR A 437 35.61 -10.79 40.67
N VAL A 438 34.86 -10.08 41.54
CA VAL A 438 35.43 -9.39 42.71
C VAL A 438 36.08 -10.38 43.67
N PHE A 439 35.46 -11.54 43.89
CA PHE A 439 36.00 -12.60 44.73
C PHE A 439 37.32 -13.17 44.18
N VAL A 440 37.40 -13.42 42.87
CA VAL A 440 38.63 -13.92 42.24
C VAL A 440 39.72 -12.86 42.29
N LEU A 441 39.38 -11.60 42.01
CA LEU A 441 40.33 -10.50 41.91
C LEU A 441 40.88 -10.03 43.27
N VAL A 442 40.04 -10.04 44.32
CA VAL A 442 40.40 -9.50 45.64
C VAL A 442 40.80 -10.62 46.61
N PRO A 443 39.88 -11.36 47.25
CA PRO A 443 40.25 -12.33 48.28
C PRO A 443 41.06 -13.50 47.70
N LEU A 444 40.64 -14.12 46.61
CA LEU A 444 41.33 -15.31 46.09
C LEU A 444 42.75 -14.99 45.62
N ASN A 445 42.91 -13.95 44.80
CA ASN A 445 44.21 -13.53 44.31
C ASN A 445 45.15 -13.11 45.46
N TYR A 446 44.67 -12.31 46.42
CA TYR A 446 45.48 -11.91 47.58
C TYR A 446 45.93 -13.11 48.41
N THR A 447 45.03 -14.06 48.66
CA THR A 447 45.33 -15.21 49.52
C THR A 447 46.36 -16.14 48.87
N ILE A 448 46.23 -16.40 47.56
CA ILE A 448 47.21 -17.19 46.80
C ILE A 448 48.59 -16.52 46.78
N LEU A 449 48.64 -15.21 46.51
CA LEU A 449 49.90 -14.44 46.50
C LEU A 449 50.54 -14.32 47.89
N ARG A 450 49.72 -14.31 48.95
CA ARG A 450 50.20 -14.35 50.33
C ARG A 450 50.79 -15.71 50.70
N PHE A 451 50.19 -16.82 50.27
CA PHE A 451 50.71 -18.17 50.56
C PHE A 451 51.99 -18.51 49.78
N THR A 452 52.21 -17.87 48.63
CA THR A 452 53.41 -18.03 47.81
C THR A 452 54.51 -17.00 48.12
N ASP A 453 54.24 -16.10 49.06
CA ASP A 453 55.11 -15.01 49.54
C ASP A 453 55.64 -14.08 48.42
N ARG A 454 54.96 -14.02 47.27
CA ARG A 454 55.32 -13.22 46.10
C ARG A 454 54.24 -12.20 45.76
N ARG A 455 54.03 -11.24 46.66
CA ARG A 455 52.94 -10.25 46.55
C ARG A 455 53.15 -9.28 45.40
N GLU A 456 54.39 -9.11 44.96
CA GLU A 456 54.74 -8.34 43.78
C GLU A 456 54.10 -8.91 42.50
N LEU A 457 53.82 -10.21 42.40
CA LEU A 457 53.19 -10.78 41.18
C LEU A 457 51.76 -10.25 40.93
N ALA A 458 51.16 -9.52 41.89
CA ALA A 458 49.87 -8.86 41.74
C ALA A 458 49.78 -8.01 40.47
N TRP A 459 50.86 -7.33 40.06
CA TRP A 459 50.88 -6.48 38.86
C TRP A 459 50.73 -7.29 37.55
N ILE A 460 51.01 -8.60 37.56
CA ILE A 460 50.79 -9.51 36.42
C ILE A 460 49.46 -10.24 36.56
N THR A 461 49.15 -10.76 37.75
CA THR A 461 47.94 -11.59 37.95
C THR A 461 46.66 -10.79 37.76
N ILE A 462 46.62 -9.51 38.17
CA ILE A 462 45.43 -8.68 38.00
C ILE A 462 45.10 -8.50 36.51
N PRO A 463 46.04 -8.07 35.63
CA PRO A 463 45.80 -8.05 34.19
C PRO A 463 45.35 -9.39 33.61
N ILE A 464 45.97 -10.51 34.00
CA ILE A 464 45.58 -11.84 33.51
C ILE A 464 44.14 -12.18 33.90
N ILE A 465 43.75 -11.95 35.15
CA ILE A 465 42.38 -12.19 35.64
C ILE A 465 41.39 -11.31 34.87
N VAL A 466 41.71 -10.02 34.67
CA VAL A 466 40.87 -9.09 33.90
C VAL A 466 40.69 -9.58 32.46
N VAL A 467 41.76 -10.00 31.78
CA VAL A 467 41.69 -10.53 30.41
C VAL A 467 40.89 -11.83 30.35
N ALA A 468 41.10 -12.75 31.29
CA ALA A 468 40.37 -14.01 31.36
C ALA A 468 38.86 -13.80 31.60
N PHE A 469 38.49 -12.96 32.56
CA PHE A 469 37.09 -12.62 32.83
C PHE A 469 36.45 -11.84 31.68
N SER A 470 37.20 -10.96 31.02
CA SER A 470 36.72 -10.25 29.82
C SER A 470 36.46 -11.23 28.67
N GLY A 471 37.37 -12.18 28.45
CA GLY A 471 37.21 -13.25 27.47
C GLY A 471 36.01 -14.15 27.77
N PHE A 472 35.84 -14.55 29.04
CA PHE A 472 34.66 -15.32 29.47
C PHE A 472 33.37 -14.52 29.32
N ALA A 473 33.34 -13.25 29.72
CA ALA A 473 32.17 -12.39 29.57
C ALA A 473 31.79 -12.22 28.10
N TYR A 474 32.78 -12.03 27.22
CA TYR A 474 32.58 -11.95 25.78
C TYR A 474 32.03 -13.26 25.20
N ALA A 475 32.61 -14.41 25.56
CA ALA A 475 32.13 -15.73 25.13
C ALA A 475 30.72 -16.04 25.65
N ALA A 476 30.44 -15.74 26.93
CA ALA A 476 29.14 -15.89 27.53
C ALA A 476 28.10 -14.99 26.84
N ALA A 477 28.45 -13.73 26.54
CA ALA A 477 27.59 -12.80 25.82
C ALA A 477 27.24 -13.32 24.41
N LEU A 478 28.21 -13.90 23.69
CA LEU A 478 27.96 -14.54 22.39
C LEU A 478 27.04 -15.76 22.52
N SER A 479 27.16 -16.55 23.58
CA SER A 479 26.31 -17.72 23.82
C SER A 479 24.86 -17.37 24.17
N ILE A 480 24.65 -16.31 24.97
CA ILE A 480 23.33 -15.90 25.46
C ILE A 480 22.54 -15.17 24.37
N ARG A 481 23.21 -14.35 23.56
CA ARG A 481 22.50 -13.46 22.62
C ARG A 481 21.98 -14.15 21.35
N GLY A 482 22.41 -15.39 21.09
CA GLY A 482 21.86 -16.29 20.08
C GLY A 482 22.18 -15.88 18.63
N ASN A 483 22.69 -16.83 17.84
CA ASN A 483 23.12 -16.61 16.45
C ASN A 483 22.01 -16.80 15.40
N ALA A 484 20.76 -17.03 15.83
CA ALA A 484 19.66 -17.30 14.92
C ALA A 484 19.12 -15.99 14.31
N ILE A 485 19.04 -15.96 12.98
CA ILE A 485 18.26 -14.96 12.25
C ILE A 485 16.80 -15.13 12.66
N LEU A 486 16.11 -14.03 12.90
CA LEU A 486 14.68 -14.05 13.23
C LEU A 486 13.91 -13.37 12.12
N THR A 487 12.86 -14.03 11.66
CA THR A 487 11.90 -13.44 10.73
C THR A 487 10.52 -13.51 11.34
N ARG A 488 9.74 -12.45 11.13
CA ARG A 488 8.31 -12.44 11.44
C ARG A 488 7.57 -11.93 10.23
N GLN A 489 6.65 -12.72 9.72
CA GLN A 489 5.80 -12.32 8.61
C GLN A 489 4.37 -12.16 9.09
N VAL A 490 3.79 -11.01 8.75
CA VAL A 490 2.36 -10.72 8.93
C VAL A 490 1.73 -10.58 7.55
N ASP A 491 0.73 -11.40 7.26
CA ASP A 491 -0.04 -11.31 6.02
C ASP A 491 -1.46 -10.83 6.31
N VAL A 492 -1.92 -9.82 5.57
CA VAL A 492 -3.33 -9.40 5.56
C VAL A 492 -3.93 -9.80 4.22
N VAL A 493 -4.78 -10.81 4.25
CA VAL A 493 -5.46 -11.37 3.09
C VAL A 493 -6.88 -10.83 3.02
N GLN A 494 -7.21 -10.14 1.93
CA GLN A 494 -8.51 -9.49 1.74
C GLN A 494 -9.19 -9.96 0.46
N GLY A 495 -10.49 -10.24 0.54
CA GLY A 495 -11.25 -10.73 -0.60
C GLY A 495 -12.77 -10.61 -0.44
N SER A 496 -13.48 -11.29 -1.34
CA SER A 496 -14.92 -11.54 -1.22
C SER A 496 -15.18 -13.04 -1.33
N LEU A 497 -16.25 -13.51 -0.68
CA LEU A 497 -16.69 -14.89 -0.79
C LEU A 497 -17.08 -15.19 -2.24
N GLY A 498 -16.71 -16.37 -2.72
CA GLY A 498 -16.84 -16.80 -4.12
C GLY A 498 -15.70 -16.38 -5.03
N SER A 499 -14.75 -15.56 -4.57
CA SER A 499 -13.61 -15.14 -5.40
C SER A 499 -12.51 -16.20 -5.47
N PRO A 500 -11.90 -16.42 -6.66
CA PRO A 500 -10.83 -17.41 -6.84
C PRO A 500 -9.45 -16.92 -6.35
N ALA A 501 -9.29 -15.62 -6.11
CA ALA A 501 -8.06 -15.01 -5.63
C ALA A 501 -8.38 -13.91 -4.60
N ALA A 502 -7.40 -13.60 -3.76
CA ALA A 502 -7.45 -12.51 -2.80
C ALA A 502 -6.20 -11.65 -2.87
N ARG A 503 -6.32 -10.40 -2.43
CA ARG A 503 -5.17 -9.54 -2.19
C ARG A 503 -4.44 -10.02 -0.95
N ALA A 504 -3.11 -10.12 -1.00
CA ALA A 504 -2.27 -10.28 0.18
C ALA A 504 -1.31 -9.10 0.31
N ASP A 505 -1.43 -8.37 1.42
CA ASP A 505 -0.48 -7.35 1.86
C ASP A 505 0.40 -7.96 2.97
N SER A 506 1.67 -8.19 2.67
CA SER A 506 2.62 -8.87 3.56
C SER A 506 3.64 -7.89 4.14
N LEU A 507 3.93 -8.05 5.42
CA LEU A 507 4.96 -7.30 6.14
C LEU A 507 5.95 -8.30 6.76
N LEU A 508 7.19 -8.26 6.27
CA LEU A 508 8.30 -9.06 6.78
C LEU A 508 9.18 -8.19 7.67
N TRP A 509 9.27 -8.55 8.93
CA TRP A 509 10.27 -8.03 9.86
C TRP A 509 11.43 -9.02 9.94
N LEU A 510 12.66 -8.52 9.75
CA LEU A 510 13.89 -9.31 9.74
C LEU A 510 14.85 -8.74 10.77
N PHE A 511 15.37 -9.59 11.64
CA PHE A 511 16.44 -9.24 12.57
C PHE A 511 17.71 -10.05 12.31
N SER A 512 18.84 -9.36 12.31
CA SER A 512 20.13 -9.95 11.99
C SER A 512 21.10 -9.96 13.18
N PRO A 513 21.60 -11.13 13.62
CA PRO A 513 22.62 -11.21 14.67
C PRO A 513 24.03 -10.89 14.16
N LYS A 514 24.21 -10.69 12.85
CA LYS A 514 25.49 -10.39 12.18
C LYS A 514 25.28 -9.25 11.18
N ARG A 515 26.32 -8.47 10.91
CA ARG A 515 26.28 -7.49 9.81
C ARG A 515 26.37 -8.23 8.48
N THR A 516 25.31 -8.21 7.69
CA THR A 516 25.26 -8.92 6.40
C THR A 516 24.19 -8.31 5.48
N THR A 517 24.08 -8.83 4.27
CA THR A 517 23.10 -8.41 3.26
C THR A 517 22.14 -9.55 2.96
N TYR A 518 20.86 -9.22 2.75
CA TYR A 518 19.82 -10.21 2.45
C TYR A 518 19.14 -9.92 1.10
N ASP A 519 18.80 -11.00 0.39
CA ASP A 519 18.02 -10.95 -0.83
C ASP A 519 16.57 -11.28 -0.50
N ILE A 520 15.65 -10.34 -0.70
CA ILE A 520 14.24 -10.54 -0.35
C ILE A 520 13.43 -10.79 -1.62
N SER A 521 12.64 -11.87 -1.62
CA SER A 521 11.73 -12.20 -2.72
C SER A 521 10.47 -12.87 -2.19
N SER A 522 9.38 -12.81 -2.95
CA SER A 522 8.17 -13.57 -2.64
C SER A 522 8.14 -14.86 -3.44
N GLN A 523 7.57 -15.91 -2.85
CA GLN A 523 7.23 -17.13 -3.56
C GLN A 523 6.02 -16.95 -4.49
N VAL A 524 5.27 -15.85 -4.35
CA VAL A 524 4.19 -15.50 -5.27
C VAL A 524 4.77 -14.87 -6.55
N PRO A 525 4.57 -15.47 -7.74
CA PRO A 525 5.32 -15.11 -8.95
C PRO A 525 5.19 -13.67 -9.45
N THR A 526 4.14 -12.94 -9.08
CA THR A 526 3.86 -11.57 -9.57
C THR A 526 3.87 -10.52 -8.45
N SER A 527 4.46 -10.86 -7.30
CA SER A 527 4.50 -9.99 -6.13
C SER A 527 5.35 -8.73 -6.35
N ALA A 528 4.86 -7.58 -5.87
CA ALA A 528 5.64 -6.36 -5.75
C ALA A 528 6.26 -6.28 -4.36
N VAL A 529 7.59 -6.31 -4.27
CA VAL A 529 8.35 -6.19 -3.02
C VAL A 529 8.95 -4.79 -2.93
N ALA A 530 8.89 -4.19 -1.74
CA ALA A 530 9.50 -2.92 -1.42
C ALA A 530 10.14 -2.95 -0.03
N ASP A 531 11.09 -2.04 0.20
CA ASP A 531 11.46 -1.68 1.58
C ASP A 531 10.26 -1.07 2.28
N TYR A 532 10.14 -1.34 3.57
CA TYR A 532 9.19 -0.63 4.38
C TYR A 532 9.98 0.39 5.21
N ALA A 533 10.06 1.62 4.71
CA ALA A 533 11.02 2.63 5.18
C ALA A 533 10.72 3.05 6.63
N ASN A 534 11.46 2.48 7.58
CA ASN A 534 11.61 2.99 8.93
C ASN A 534 12.98 3.69 9.09
N ASP A 535 13.14 4.53 10.10
CA ASP A 535 14.41 5.24 10.38
C ASP A 535 15.61 4.28 10.47
N ALA A 536 15.40 3.14 11.13
CA ALA A 536 16.38 2.07 11.24
C ALA A 536 16.87 1.59 9.86
N GLY A 537 15.96 1.30 8.92
CA GLY A 537 16.30 0.86 7.57
C GLY A 537 16.99 1.95 6.75
N GLY A 538 16.55 3.20 6.90
CA GLY A 538 17.18 4.37 6.29
C GLY A 538 18.66 4.52 6.67
N LYS A 539 18.97 4.45 7.97
CA LYS A 539 20.33 4.54 8.52
C LYS A 539 21.24 3.40 8.07
N GLN A 540 20.65 2.22 7.83
CA GLN A 540 21.37 1.03 7.39
C GLN A 540 21.80 1.09 5.91
N GLY A 541 21.24 2.01 5.13
CA GLY A 541 21.61 2.30 3.75
C GLY A 541 20.56 1.85 2.72
N ALA A 542 20.59 2.54 1.58
CA ALA A 542 19.75 2.23 0.43
C ALA A 542 20.20 0.94 -0.27
N PHE A 543 19.27 0.28 -0.95
CA PHE A 543 19.52 -0.87 -1.81
C PHE A 543 18.72 -0.77 -3.12
N SER A 544 18.91 -1.75 -3.99
CA SER A 544 18.26 -1.82 -5.30
C SER A 544 17.15 -2.88 -5.32
N ILE A 545 16.05 -2.57 -6.02
CA ILE A 545 14.91 -3.44 -6.22
C ILE A 545 14.82 -3.76 -7.72
N LEU A 546 15.07 -5.02 -8.06
CA LEU A 546 14.93 -5.55 -9.41
C LEU A 546 13.45 -5.66 -9.77
N GLN A 547 13.11 -5.10 -10.93
CA GLN A 547 11.81 -5.21 -11.58
C GLN A 547 12.01 -5.89 -12.94
N PRO A 548 11.75 -7.20 -13.03
CA PRO A 548 11.88 -7.91 -14.29
C PRO A 548 10.91 -7.40 -15.37
N ALA A 549 11.38 -7.32 -16.62
CA ALA A 549 10.56 -6.87 -17.75
C ALA A 549 9.44 -7.85 -18.14
N ASP A 550 9.53 -9.11 -17.72
CA ASP A 550 8.58 -10.18 -18.01
C ASP A 550 7.40 -10.25 -17.03
N ALA A 551 7.18 -9.18 -16.27
CA ALA A 551 6.16 -9.07 -15.22
C ALA A 551 6.34 -10.01 -14.01
N SER A 552 7.47 -10.73 -13.90
CA SER A 552 7.77 -11.54 -12.71
C SER A 552 8.03 -10.68 -11.46
N GLY A 553 7.97 -11.33 -10.30
CA GLY A 553 7.99 -10.70 -8.98
C GLY A 553 9.26 -9.87 -8.76
N PHE A 554 9.11 -8.79 -7.97
CA PHE A 554 10.26 -7.96 -7.63
C PHE A 554 11.20 -8.69 -6.68
N LYS A 555 12.49 -8.38 -6.80
CA LYS A 555 13.53 -8.90 -5.92
C LYS A 555 14.32 -7.76 -5.31
N VAL A 556 14.44 -7.76 -4.00
CA VAL A 556 15.39 -6.92 -3.27
C VAL A 556 16.75 -7.59 -3.33
N GLU A 557 17.77 -6.86 -3.76
CA GLU A 557 19.13 -7.40 -3.83
C GLU A 557 20.06 -6.68 -2.85
N GLY A 558 20.72 -7.47 -2.00
CA GLY A 558 21.78 -6.97 -1.14
C GLY A 558 21.33 -5.98 -0.06
N ALA A 559 20.12 -6.14 0.51
CA ALA A 559 19.65 -5.26 1.57
C ALA A 559 20.52 -5.38 2.82
N ASN A 560 21.28 -4.32 3.13
CA ASN A 560 22.17 -4.29 4.28
C ASN A 560 21.36 -4.27 5.59
N VAL A 561 21.75 -5.14 6.51
CA VAL A 561 21.24 -5.17 7.88
C VAL A 561 22.42 -5.22 8.84
N TRP A 562 22.49 -4.28 9.77
CA TRP A 562 23.57 -4.20 10.75
C TRP A 562 23.47 -5.31 11.80
N MET A 563 24.53 -5.46 12.58
CA MET A 563 24.57 -6.43 13.66
C MET A 563 23.63 -5.97 14.78
N TRP A 564 22.76 -6.87 15.24
CA TRP A 564 21.78 -6.61 16.32
C TRP A 564 20.72 -5.56 15.97
N THR A 565 20.46 -5.35 14.69
CA THR A 565 19.39 -4.46 14.22
C THR A 565 18.35 -5.24 13.41
N ASP A 566 17.25 -4.56 13.13
CA ASP A 566 16.14 -5.04 12.34
C ASP A 566 15.90 -4.20 11.09
N ARG A 567 15.17 -4.77 10.13
CA ARG A 567 14.68 -4.10 8.93
C ARG A 567 13.34 -4.70 8.53
N ALA A 568 12.44 -3.86 8.01
CA ALA A 568 11.12 -4.28 7.57
C ALA A 568 10.99 -4.17 6.04
N PHE A 569 10.30 -5.13 5.45
CA PHE A 569 10.00 -5.18 4.02
C PHE A 569 8.51 -5.41 3.84
N SER A 570 7.95 -4.90 2.75
CA SER A 570 6.57 -5.17 2.38
C SER A 570 6.48 -5.84 1.03
N ALA A 571 5.46 -6.68 0.88
CA ALA A 571 5.11 -7.28 -0.39
C ALA A 571 3.61 -7.14 -0.64
N GLN A 572 3.24 -6.94 -1.90
CA GLN A 572 1.86 -6.91 -2.35
C GLN A 572 1.67 -7.92 -3.46
N SER A 573 0.71 -8.80 -3.30
CA SER A 573 0.47 -9.89 -4.25
C SER A 573 -1.01 -10.26 -4.35
N LEU A 574 -1.33 -11.05 -5.37
CA LEU A 574 -2.62 -11.73 -5.51
C LEU A 574 -2.38 -13.21 -5.25
N VAL A 575 -2.97 -13.73 -4.18
CA VAL A 575 -2.83 -15.14 -3.78
C VAL A 575 -3.99 -15.95 -4.34
N PRO A 576 -3.74 -17.10 -4.98
CA PRO A 576 -4.80 -17.99 -5.41
C PRO A 576 -5.44 -18.66 -4.20
N LEU A 577 -6.77 -18.75 -4.18
CA LEU A 577 -7.53 -19.39 -3.09
C LEU A 577 -8.03 -20.79 -3.46
N GLY A 578 -7.57 -21.37 -4.58
CA GLY A 578 -8.07 -22.66 -5.05
C GLY A 578 -9.57 -22.60 -5.36
N LYS A 579 -10.39 -23.34 -4.59
CA LYS A 579 -11.86 -23.32 -4.72
C LYS A 579 -12.51 -22.12 -4.03
N GLY A 580 -11.73 -21.25 -3.38
CA GLY A 580 -12.22 -20.06 -2.70
C GLY A 580 -12.95 -20.35 -1.40
N LEU A 581 -13.50 -19.31 -0.77
CA LEU A 581 -14.39 -19.43 0.38
C LEU A 581 -15.81 -19.17 -0.09
N SER A 582 -16.78 -20.00 0.27
CA SER A 582 -18.17 -19.81 -0.16
C SER A 582 -19.13 -19.74 1.03
N TRP A 583 -20.25 -19.06 0.80
CA TRP A 583 -21.34 -18.89 1.76
C TRP A 583 -22.64 -19.34 1.12
N ASN A 584 -23.34 -20.24 1.82
CA ASN A 584 -24.65 -20.75 1.40
C ASN A 584 -25.70 -20.44 2.47
N GLY A 585 -25.91 -19.16 2.78
CA GLY A 585 -26.92 -18.68 3.73
C GLY A 585 -26.60 -18.97 5.21
N ASP A 586 -26.59 -20.23 5.61
CA ASP A 586 -26.34 -20.67 6.99
C ASP A 586 -25.00 -21.41 7.16
N ARG A 587 -24.25 -21.63 6.08
CA ARG A 587 -22.97 -22.38 6.10
C ARG A 587 -21.84 -21.67 5.37
N ILE A 588 -20.64 -21.81 5.91
CA ILE A 588 -19.37 -21.37 5.30
C ILE A 588 -18.56 -22.60 4.91
N GLN A 589 -18.08 -22.63 3.67
CA GLN A 589 -17.16 -23.65 3.18
C GLN A 589 -15.78 -23.06 2.94
N ASN A 590 -14.75 -23.72 3.49
CA ASN A 590 -13.36 -23.39 3.23
C ASN A 590 -12.83 -24.23 2.06
N GLY A 591 -12.80 -23.66 0.85
CA GLY A 591 -12.16 -24.27 -0.32
C GLY A 591 -10.72 -23.81 -0.55
N SER A 592 -10.14 -23.04 0.37
CA SER A 592 -8.74 -22.59 0.31
C SER A 592 -7.76 -23.65 0.82
N SER A 593 -6.48 -23.48 0.53
CA SER A 593 -5.42 -24.35 1.05
C SER A 593 -5.08 -24.08 2.53
N LEU A 594 -5.49 -22.94 3.08
CA LEU A 594 -5.19 -22.54 4.45
C LEU A 594 -6.28 -23.05 5.41
N GLU A 595 -5.86 -23.49 6.59
CA GLU A 595 -6.77 -23.77 7.70
C GLU A 595 -7.22 -22.44 8.33
N LEU A 596 -8.54 -22.21 8.37
CA LEU A 596 -9.10 -21.03 9.04
C LEU A 596 -9.19 -21.32 10.53
N ARG A 597 -8.36 -20.67 11.35
CA ARG A 597 -8.38 -20.77 12.81
C ARG A 597 -9.05 -19.55 13.42
N GLY A 598 -9.72 -19.75 14.56
CA GLY A 598 -10.41 -18.67 15.26
C GLY A 598 -11.36 -17.90 14.35
N ALA A 599 -12.02 -18.58 13.41
CA ALA A 599 -12.87 -17.96 12.43
C ALA A 599 -14.13 -17.40 13.09
N VAL A 600 -14.55 -16.21 12.66
CA VAL A 600 -15.74 -15.52 13.12
C VAL A 600 -16.54 -14.97 11.94
N TRP A 601 -17.85 -15.04 12.06
CA TRP A 601 -18.80 -14.41 11.16
C TRP A 601 -19.30 -13.11 11.78
N VAL A 602 -19.20 -12.01 11.04
CA VAL A 602 -19.64 -10.68 11.45
C VAL A 602 -20.80 -10.25 10.57
N GLN A 603 -21.94 -9.94 11.17
CA GLN A 603 -23.12 -9.45 10.48
C GLN A 603 -23.90 -8.54 11.41
N ASP A 604 -24.29 -7.35 10.95
CA ASP A 604 -25.08 -6.38 11.73
C ASP A 604 -24.49 -6.10 13.13
N ARG A 605 -23.15 -6.06 13.21
CA ARG A 605 -22.35 -5.88 14.45
C ARG A 605 -22.44 -7.04 15.45
N GLU A 606 -23.13 -8.12 15.13
CA GLU A 606 -23.05 -9.38 15.85
C GLU A 606 -21.85 -10.19 15.36
N VAL A 607 -21.09 -10.74 16.31
CA VAL A 607 -19.93 -11.58 16.02
C VAL A 607 -20.25 -13.00 16.49
N ARG A 608 -20.18 -13.95 15.57
CA ARG A 608 -20.51 -15.36 15.79
C ARG A 608 -19.26 -16.21 15.58
N ALA A 609 -18.80 -16.87 16.64
CA ALA A 609 -17.61 -17.71 16.58
C ALA A 609 -17.90 -19.00 15.79
N LEU A 610 -17.09 -19.27 14.76
CA LEU A 610 -17.12 -20.50 13.96
C LEU A 610 -16.05 -21.50 14.42
N GLY A 611 -14.98 -21.02 15.08
CA GLY A 611 -13.86 -21.84 15.52
C GLY A 611 -12.90 -22.19 14.37
N THR A 612 -12.38 -23.41 14.36
CA THR A 612 -11.46 -23.87 13.30
C THR A 612 -12.23 -24.52 12.15
N VAL A 613 -11.95 -24.08 10.91
CA VAL A 613 -12.50 -24.63 9.67
C VAL A 613 -11.33 -25.12 8.80
N ALA A 614 -11.08 -26.42 8.85
CA ALA A 614 -10.04 -27.08 8.05
C ALA A 614 -10.23 -26.84 6.54
N SER A 615 -9.15 -26.97 5.77
CA SER A 615 -9.22 -26.94 4.31
C SER A 615 -10.18 -28.01 3.79
N GLY A 616 -11.07 -27.63 2.89
CA GLY A 616 -12.16 -28.46 2.34
C GLY A 616 -13.39 -28.60 3.24
N ALA A 617 -13.33 -28.17 4.51
CA ALA A 617 -14.42 -28.36 5.46
C ALA A 617 -15.53 -27.31 5.31
N THR A 618 -16.70 -27.63 5.88
CA THR A 618 -17.87 -26.74 5.92
C THR A 618 -18.38 -26.64 7.36
N VAL A 619 -18.64 -25.41 7.82
CA VAL A 619 -19.15 -25.12 9.16
C VAL A 619 -20.49 -24.37 9.08
N ALA A 620 -21.39 -24.64 10.02
CA ALA A 620 -22.63 -23.87 10.15
C ALA A 620 -22.37 -22.57 10.92
N ILE A 621 -23.04 -21.49 10.51
CA ILE A 621 -23.06 -20.22 11.22
C ILE A 621 -24.01 -20.37 12.41
N PRO A 622 -23.55 -20.24 13.67
CA PRO A 622 -24.43 -20.34 14.83
C PRO A 622 -25.58 -19.33 14.77
N ALA A 623 -26.75 -19.67 15.31
CA ALA A 623 -27.86 -18.70 15.38
C ALA A 623 -27.61 -17.60 16.42
N ALA A 624 -26.94 -17.94 17.53
CA ALA A 624 -26.65 -17.02 18.61
C ALA A 624 -25.34 -16.24 18.38
N ALA A 625 -25.36 -14.94 18.65
CA ALA A 625 -24.17 -14.11 18.72
C ALA A 625 -23.28 -14.54 19.90
N SER A 626 -21.98 -14.70 19.65
CA SER A 626 -20.98 -14.93 20.70
C SER A 626 -20.62 -13.62 21.39
N GLU A 627 -20.58 -12.53 20.63
CA GLU A 627 -20.24 -11.18 21.06
C GLU A 627 -21.09 -10.16 20.28
N ARG A 628 -21.31 -8.98 20.86
CA ARG A 628 -21.98 -7.86 20.18
C ARG A 628 -21.07 -6.64 20.23
N ALA A 629 -20.66 -6.15 19.07
CA ALA A 629 -19.73 -5.03 18.99
C ALA A 629 -20.42 -3.70 19.35
N VAL A 630 -19.90 -3.02 20.37
CA VAL A 630 -20.26 -1.63 20.71
C VAL A 630 -19.77 -0.68 19.61
N GLU A 631 -20.35 0.52 19.50
CA GLU A 631 -20.30 1.43 18.35
C GLU A 631 -18.90 1.73 17.76
N VAL A 632 -17.81 1.59 18.52
CA VAL A 632 -16.42 1.90 18.08
C VAL A 632 -15.45 0.70 18.19
N ASP A 633 -15.85 -0.44 18.75
CA ASP A 633 -14.89 -1.52 19.13
C ASP A 633 -15.18 -2.89 18.48
N LEU A 634 -15.44 -2.89 17.17
CA LEU A 634 -15.58 -4.14 16.41
C LEU A 634 -14.30 -4.99 16.41
N PRO A 635 -13.08 -4.42 16.24
CA PRO A 635 -11.87 -5.21 16.28
C PRO A 635 -11.68 -6.00 17.58
N ALA A 636 -11.87 -5.41 18.77
CA ALA A 636 -11.70 -6.19 20.00
C ALA A 636 -12.79 -7.24 20.19
N ALA A 637 -14.04 -6.98 19.75
CA ALA A 637 -15.10 -7.99 19.76
C ALA A 637 -14.73 -9.22 18.90
N ILE A 638 -14.16 -8.99 17.71
CA ILE A 638 -13.62 -10.06 16.86
C ILE A 638 -12.49 -10.81 17.58
N ILE A 639 -11.54 -10.11 18.20
CA ILE A 639 -10.41 -10.74 18.89
C ILE A 639 -10.88 -11.65 20.03
N ARG A 640 -11.83 -11.19 20.86
CA ARG A 640 -12.41 -12.00 21.95
C ARG A 640 -13.13 -13.23 21.40
N ALA A 641 -13.97 -13.06 20.38
CA ALA A 641 -14.70 -14.17 19.75
C ALA A 641 -13.78 -15.17 19.01
N SER A 642 -12.61 -14.72 18.53
CA SER A 642 -11.65 -15.57 17.81
C SER A 642 -10.93 -16.57 18.72
N GLY A 643 -10.87 -16.33 20.03
CA GLY A 643 -10.18 -17.23 20.98
C GLY A 643 -8.70 -17.42 20.65
N LEU A 644 -7.96 -16.31 20.45
CA LEU A 644 -6.59 -16.33 19.94
C LEU A 644 -5.58 -17.04 20.84
N ASP A 645 -5.86 -17.19 22.13
CA ASP A 645 -5.11 -17.99 23.10
C ASP A 645 -5.04 -19.48 22.71
N LYS A 646 -6.00 -19.96 21.91
CA LYS A 646 -6.03 -21.32 21.35
C LYS A 646 -5.38 -21.41 19.98
N VAL A 647 -5.10 -20.28 19.32
CA VAL A 647 -4.59 -20.21 17.95
C VAL A 647 -3.08 -19.95 17.94
N PHE A 648 -2.62 -19.03 18.79
CA PHE A 648 -1.24 -18.55 18.82
C PHE A 648 -0.61 -18.76 20.21
N ASP A 649 0.71 -18.74 20.28
CA ASP A 649 1.42 -18.82 21.56
C ASP A 649 1.19 -17.57 22.42
N GLU A 650 1.37 -17.71 23.74
CA GLU A 650 1.13 -16.64 24.72
C GLU A 650 1.90 -15.36 24.35
N LYS A 651 3.11 -15.49 23.82
CA LYS A 651 3.92 -14.35 23.39
C LYS A 651 3.30 -13.62 22.21
N THR A 652 2.80 -14.31 21.20
CA THR A 652 2.15 -13.69 20.05
C THR A 652 0.88 -12.95 20.47
N VAL A 653 0.11 -13.53 21.40
CA VAL A 653 -1.10 -12.90 21.95
C VAL A 653 -0.76 -11.69 22.82
N ALA A 654 0.20 -11.81 23.75
CA ALA A 654 0.57 -10.76 24.70
C ALA A 654 1.18 -9.51 24.04
N ASN A 655 1.73 -9.65 22.82
CA ASN A 655 2.35 -8.56 22.09
C ASN A 655 1.36 -7.67 21.31
N GLY A 656 0.05 -7.97 21.34
CA GLY A 656 -0.97 -7.14 20.71
C GLY A 656 -0.89 -7.06 19.18
N ILE A 657 -0.08 -7.93 18.53
CA ILE A 657 0.12 -7.91 17.07
C ILE A 657 -1.22 -8.14 16.38
N ALA A 658 -1.97 -9.19 16.75
CA ALA A 658 -3.27 -9.50 16.16
C ALA A 658 -4.26 -8.32 16.23
N GLN A 659 -4.34 -7.65 17.38
CA GLN A 659 -5.19 -6.46 17.55
C GLN A 659 -4.76 -5.33 16.61
N ASN A 660 -3.46 -5.03 16.52
CA ASN A 660 -2.95 -3.96 15.65
C ASN A 660 -3.16 -4.27 14.16
N VAL A 661 -2.95 -5.52 13.73
CA VAL A 661 -3.24 -5.94 12.35
C VAL A 661 -4.71 -5.76 12.02
N LEU A 662 -5.61 -6.16 12.93
CA LEU A 662 -7.05 -6.04 12.72
C LEU A 662 -7.51 -4.58 12.71
N ASN A 663 -6.98 -3.75 13.62
CA ASN A 663 -7.22 -2.30 13.64
C ASN A 663 -6.73 -1.64 12.34
N MET A 664 -5.58 -2.07 11.82
CA MET A 664 -5.05 -1.59 10.54
C MET A 664 -5.96 -1.99 9.38
N ALA A 665 -6.48 -3.21 9.34
CA ALA A 665 -7.31 -3.71 8.25
C ALA A 665 -8.77 -3.21 8.27
N LEU A 666 -9.39 -3.06 9.45
CA LEU A 666 -10.79 -2.64 9.61
C LEU A 666 -10.95 -1.15 9.96
N GLY A 667 -9.89 -0.47 10.40
CA GLY A 667 -9.97 0.87 10.96
C GLY A 667 -10.81 0.90 12.26
N GLY A 668 -11.48 2.04 12.52
CA GLY A 668 -12.33 2.24 13.71
C GLY A 668 -13.70 1.55 13.66
N GLY A 669 -13.89 0.52 12.81
CA GLY A 669 -15.07 -0.33 12.81
C GLY A 669 -16.40 0.29 12.34
N GLN A 670 -16.40 1.54 11.84
CA GLN A 670 -17.65 2.26 11.54
C GLN A 670 -18.43 1.77 10.31
N ASN A 671 -17.81 1.00 9.40
CA ASN A 671 -18.44 0.55 8.15
C ASN A 671 -18.18 -0.94 7.87
N ALA A 672 -18.49 -1.82 8.82
CA ALA A 672 -18.40 -3.26 8.58
C ALA A 672 -19.74 -3.80 8.07
N GLY A 673 -19.79 -4.12 6.77
CA GLY A 673 -20.84 -4.99 6.23
C GLY A 673 -20.65 -6.43 6.71
N THR A 674 -21.27 -7.39 6.02
CA THR A 674 -21.11 -8.81 6.35
C THR A 674 -19.69 -9.29 6.01
N LEU A 675 -18.99 -9.86 7.00
CA LEU A 675 -17.59 -10.27 6.88
C LEU A 675 -17.35 -11.66 7.51
N LEU A 676 -16.50 -12.45 6.88
CA LEU A 676 -15.81 -13.59 7.49
C LEU A 676 -14.40 -13.15 7.87
N VAL A 677 -14.02 -13.29 9.14
CA VAL A 677 -12.68 -13.01 9.63
C VAL A 677 -12.07 -14.27 10.21
N ALA A 678 -10.84 -14.61 9.84
CA ALA A 678 -10.15 -15.80 10.32
C ALA A 678 -8.64 -15.58 10.39
N TRP A 679 -7.95 -16.51 11.05
CA TRP A 679 -6.51 -16.46 11.26
C TRP A 679 -5.85 -17.73 10.71
N ALA A 680 -4.60 -17.65 10.29
CA ALA A 680 -3.79 -18.82 9.98
C ALA A 680 -2.37 -18.66 10.56
N THR A 681 -1.74 -19.80 10.86
CA THR A 681 -0.35 -19.89 11.33
C THR A 681 0.64 -20.14 10.19
N GLU A 682 0.15 -20.28 8.97
CA GLU A 682 0.93 -20.46 7.75
C GLU A 682 0.83 -19.19 6.89
N PRO A 683 1.93 -18.73 6.28
CA PRO A 683 1.92 -17.54 5.44
C PRO A 683 1.13 -17.78 4.16
N ALA A 684 0.29 -16.81 3.79
CA ALA A 684 -0.47 -16.85 2.54
C ALA A 684 0.39 -16.44 1.33
N ALA A 685 1.40 -15.58 1.56
CA ALA A 685 2.31 -15.11 0.53
C ALA A 685 3.76 -15.18 1.04
N PRO A 686 4.36 -16.39 1.13
CA PRO A 686 5.64 -16.58 1.82
C PRO A 686 6.76 -15.70 1.24
N LEU A 687 7.51 -15.05 2.11
CA LEU A 687 8.70 -14.26 1.76
C LEU A 687 9.98 -15.02 2.12
N SER A 688 10.95 -14.99 1.22
CA SER A 688 12.28 -15.57 1.39
C SER A 688 13.31 -14.47 1.61
N ILE A 689 14.26 -14.72 2.51
CA ILE A 689 15.42 -13.85 2.78
C ILE A 689 16.71 -14.31 2.07
N GLY A 690 16.59 -15.28 1.16
CA GLY A 690 17.71 -15.81 0.36
C GLY A 690 18.71 -16.66 1.14
N THR A 691 18.46 -16.91 2.43
CA THR A 691 19.32 -17.71 3.31
C THR A 691 18.49 -18.64 4.19
N GLY A 692 19.02 -19.83 4.50
CA GLY A 692 18.36 -20.80 5.37
C GLY A 692 18.67 -20.58 6.85
N GLY A 693 17.93 -21.26 7.73
CA GLY A 693 18.20 -21.28 9.18
C GLY A 693 17.62 -20.10 9.97
N ALA A 694 16.74 -19.30 9.36
CA ALA A 694 15.94 -18.33 10.10
C ALA A 694 14.91 -19.06 10.98
N ARG A 695 14.68 -18.51 12.19
CA ARG A 695 13.53 -18.86 13.00
C ARG A 695 12.38 -17.98 12.56
N GLU A 696 11.38 -18.60 11.95
CA GLU A 696 10.25 -17.92 11.33
C GLU A 696 9.02 -18.01 12.23
N ASN A 697 8.35 -16.87 12.43
CA ASN A 697 7.02 -16.84 13.01
C ASN A 697 6.06 -16.15 12.03
N HIS A 698 4.93 -16.79 11.76
CA HIS A 698 3.96 -16.33 10.77
C HIS A 698 2.61 -16.05 11.43
N LEU A 699 1.96 -14.97 10.98
CA LEU A 699 0.60 -14.62 11.37
C LEU A 699 -0.14 -14.12 10.14
N THR A 700 -1.21 -14.81 9.77
CA THR A 700 -2.04 -14.44 8.63
C THR A 700 -3.43 -14.08 9.12
N LEU A 701 -3.89 -12.87 8.79
CA LEU A 701 -5.26 -12.41 8.98
C LEU A 701 -6.00 -12.51 7.65
N MET A 702 -7.16 -13.15 7.65
CA MET A 702 -8.02 -13.34 6.49
C MET A 702 -9.34 -12.59 6.69
N ILE A 703 -9.70 -11.67 5.78
CA ILE A 703 -10.94 -10.88 5.84
C ILE A 703 -11.66 -10.98 4.50
N PHE A 704 -12.86 -11.54 4.51
CA PHE A 704 -13.65 -11.78 3.31
C PHE A 704 -15.03 -11.15 3.41
N ARG A 705 -15.36 -10.29 2.45
CA ARG A 705 -16.69 -9.68 2.34
C ARG A 705 -17.71 -10.67 1.79
N ALA A 706 -18.90 -10.64 2.36
CA ALA A 706 -20.05 -11.36 1.83
C ALA A 706 -21.04 -10.34 1.24
N ALA A 707 -21.47 -10.56 0.00
CA ALA A 707 -22.59 -9.82 -0.55
C ALA A 707 -23.88 -10.34 0.10
N PRO A 708 -24.78 -9.48 0.60
CA PRO A 708 -26.10 -9.92 1.04
C PRO A 708 -26.81 -10.68 -0.10
N PRO A 709 -27.56 -11.75 0.23
CA PRO A 709 -28.23 -12.61 -0.74
C PRO A 709 -29.28 -11.89 -1.59
#